data_AF-A0A850GJV1-F1
#
_entry.id   AF-A0A850GJV1-F1
#
_cell.length_a   1.000
_cell.length_b   1.000
_cell.length_c   1.000
_cell.angle_alpha   90.00
_cell.angle_beta   90.00
_cell.angle_gamma   90.00
#
_symmetry.space_group_name_H-M   'P 1'
#
loop_
_entity.id
_entity.type
_entity.pdbx_description
1 polymer ?
#
loop_
_entity_poly.entity_id
_entity_poly.type
_entity_poly.pdbx_seq_one_letter_code
_entity_poly.pdbx_strand_id
1 'polypeptide(L)'
;MDKSFPNYCQLTFETEGGKLRAVLRPHCPGSVSGVTIGPGYDMKERAAADVIADLEAAGVPSDVAQKLSGGVGKSGSTAKTWITTNFPGKDAVITTEASSNLFTHVYPTYAELVRKKVSEEWGADWAALPLKMKELLVDLAFRGDMNRYKNHATKHERLIKPLVVANDYAGFRKLIQDYDYWQANTNLPKMRDGGPNGRITARGEWLEGEDIPTGSAVYFPIALGEGDDQSNTPSEALTEAYYEHTERAHPGGYFPIGTNTVWHGGLHIHTQAGTPVHALCEGKLIAARLPEDPTLAIGHYGSTSFVLVEHELSGAKLDEMQPKGKLIGYKVRIDAIKFRASASLSGERLGMLAAKDELELLEPELIEADGYTWAHLKVKTAKDSALVGKTGYAAIKDQWYWGLREEREGGTLDATATYKLYALYMHLGVEALDADNEALAELAWLRAEAEASSESLAGAVGLDCDNAPEDVKKVQTRLQLHGEYSGPVSGDCDAATLAAIERFQQLLVDQGQFKKTDQVISPGGKTWRGLQKAPARGPIDDALLEQLRSGDVVALDKPVRGGEQLWTSGEYGSADYRTGMIHWELFSPENLMPGWTSVEDEDEDFNLDCQQIVSLVDQDQSYWASDEILTFDEIRGFYETHPKAKLLRTYACKFMSEWAIDLGVAIPKLEGMNMFSTYGLEERMAPYLWWSEAAAAEVPLPESAKCWHYNPVAFTTELARVMPAGASTSEGASTSEDGHVFVVRDGKKVPHYSQGDTQWGSRVLGNSATLKQKGCAITSVAMILSYYGRDVSPKTIDEYLDDHDGYSGDSVIWSVAFACGETPTLEFGTRKVVSSGFKAVLDERIAANKPTLARVDYASDAGEAYNHFVVIVGRHADGHWIMNDPATSQGNGAANPSDDNLIEKTSRKQGYKLVQLDIVDPI
;
A
#
# COMPACT_ATOMS: atom_id res chain seq x y z
N MET A 1 14.89 -9.95 23.78
CA MET A 1 14.24 -9.98 22.46
C MET A 1 15.26 -9.54 21.46
N ASP A 2 15.37 -10.32 20.38
CA ASP A 2 15.84 -9.82 19.10
C ASP A 2 15.06 -8.54 18.80
N LYS A 3 15.74 -7.40 18.64
CA LYS A 3 15.09 -6.09 18.55
C LYS A 3 14.38 -5.89 17.19
N SER A 4 14.65 -6.77 16.21
CA SER A 4 14.10 -6.76 14.85
C SER A 4 12.68 -7.33 14.69
N PHE A 5 12.12 -7.97 15.72
CA PHE A 5 10.76 -8.55 15.65
C PHE A 5 9.72 -7.57 16.22
N PRO A 6 8.61 -7.29 15.51
CA PRO A 6 7.69 -6.23 15.90
C PRO A 6 7.06 -6.48 17.27
N ASN A 7 6.90 -5.40 18.04
CA ASN A 7 6.25 -5.42 19.35
C ASN A 7 4.71 -5.42 19.24
N TYR A 8 4.18 -5.48 18.02
CA TYR A 8 2.76 -5.44 17.70
C TYR A 8 2.49 -6.22 16.42
N CYS A 9 1.37 -6.93 16.35
CA CYS A 9 0.92 -7.58 15.12
C CYS A 9 -0.58 -7.33 14.91
N GLN A 10 -0.92 -6.74 13.76
CA GLN A 10 -2.30 -6.38 13.43
C GLN A 10 -3.22 -7.60 13.37
N LEU A 11 -2.73 -8.74 12.84
CA LEU A 11 -3.50 -9.98 12.81
C LEU A 11 -3.97 -10.37 14.20
N THR A 12 -3.03 -10.55 15.13
CA THR A 12 -3.34 -11.03 16.48
C THR A 12 -4.22 -10.03 17.22
N PHE A 13 -3.99 -8.73 17.02
CA PHE A 13 -4.85 -7.69 17.59
C PHE A 13 -6.30 -7.81 17.12
N GLU A 14 -6.53 -8.00 15.81
CA GLU A 14 -7.87 -8.06 15.23
C GLU A 14 -8.58 -9.39 15.48
N THR A 15 -7.88 -10.51 15.32
CA THR A 15 -8.44 -11.86 15.53
C THR A 15 -8.86 -12.07 16.99
N GLU A 16 -8.15 -11.44 17.94
CA GLU A 16 -8.48 -11.44 19.36
C GLU A 16 -9.48 -10.34 19.75
N GLY A 17 -9.91 -9.54 18.78
CA GLY A 17 -11.02 -8.60 18.92
C GLY A 17 -10.62 -7.29 19.57
N GLY A 18 -9.41 -6.79 19.35
CA GLY A 18 -8.87 -5.55 19.93
C GLY A 18 -9.71 -4.30 19.68
N LYS A 19 -10.58 -4.31 18.66
CA LYS A 19 -11.56 -3.24 18.33
C LYS A 19 -12.98 -3.54 18.84
N LEU A 20 -13.25 -4.76 19.32
CA LEU A 20 -14.58 -5.17 19.72
C LEU A 20 -14.93 -4.57 21.08
N ARG A 21 -16.12 -3.99 21.18
CA ARG A 21 -16.67 -3.44 22.43
C ARG A 21 -16.64 -4.43 23.61
N ALA A 22 -16.71 -5.73 23.33
CA ALA A 22 -16.62 -6.79 24.35
C ALA A 22 -15.22 -6.90 25.01
N VAL A 23 -14.18 -6.47 24.29
CA VAL A 23 -12.76 -6.54 24.68
C VAL A 23 -12.26 -5.17 25.17
N LEU A 24 -12.81 -4.07 24.62
CA LEU A 24 -12.59 -2.69 25.10
C LEU A 24 -13.19 -2.37 26.47
N ARG A 25 -13.73 -3.39 27.15
CA ARG A 25 -14.25 -3.32 28.51
C ARG A 25 -13.64 -4.44 29.34
N PRO A 26 -13.58 -4.29 30.68
CA PRO A 26 -13.05 -5.35 31.51
C PRO A 26 -13.93 -6.60 31.38
N HIS A 27 -13.29 -7.74 31.14
CA HIS A 27 -13.91 -9.04 30.92
C HIS A 27 -13.07 -10.14 31.58
N CYS A 28 -13.58 -11.37 31.59
CA CYS A 28 -12.92 -12.52 32.21
C CYS A 28 -13.06 -13.73 31.27
N PRO A 29 -12.06 -14.00 30.40
CA PRO A 29 -12.15 -14.97 29.30
C PRO A 29 -12.36 -16.43 29.74
N GLY A 30 -11.90 -16.79 30.95
CA GLY A 30 -11.89 -18.17 31.42
C GLY A 30 -11.97 -18.32 32.94
N SER A 31 -12.09 -19.55 33.42
CA SER A 31 -12.17 -19.86 34.86
C SER A 31 -10.86 -19.62 35.63
N VAL A 32 -9.73 -19.58 34.92
CA VAL A 32 -8.39 -19.33 35.48
C VAL A 32 -7.85 -17.92 35.19
N SER A 33 -8.52 -17.18 34.30
CA SER A 33 -8.16 -15.83 33.87
C SER A 33 -8.57 -14.78 34.90
N GLY A 34 -7.85 -13.67 34.89
CA GLY A 34 -8.14 -12.50 35.71
C GLY A 34 -9.20 -11.57 35.15
N VAL A 35 -9.17 -10.33 35.66
CA VAL A 35 -9.78 -9.20 34.98
C VAL A 35 -8.86 -8.82 33.82
N THR A 36 -9.40 -8.88 32.61
CA THR A 36 -8.69 -8.62 31.35
C THR A 36 -9.29 -7.40 30.66
N ILE A 37 -8.47 -6.53 30.09
CA ILE A 37 -8.87 -5.39 29.27
C ILE A 37 -8.09 -5.41 27.96
N GLY A 38 -8.68 -5.03 26.83
CA GLY A 38 -8.00 -5.18 25.54
C GLY A 38 -7.69 -6.66 25.22
N PRO A 39 -6.96 -6.93 24.12
CA PRO A 39 -6.59 -8.30 23.76
C PRO A 39 -5.48 -8.81 24.69
N GLY A 40 -5.89 -9.49 25.78
CA GLY A 40 -4.99 -10.29 26.62
C GLY A 40 -4.23 -9.55 27.72
N TYR A 41 -4.49 -8.26 27.99
CA TYR A 41 -3.91 -7.58 29.16
C TYR A 41 -4.62 -8.05 30.45
N ASP A 42 -4.13 -9.16 31.01
CA ASP A 42 -4.64 -9.77 32.25
C ASP A 42 -3.96 -9.17 33.49
N MET A 43 -4.77 -8.70 34.45
CA MET A 43 -4.31 -8.01 35.66
C MET A 43 -4.05 -8.95 36.85
N LYS A 44 -4.29 -10.26 36.72
CA LYS A 44 -4.25 -11.21 37.86
C LYS A 44 -2.91 -11.22 38.58
N GLU A 45 -1.81 -11.22 37.83
CA GLU A 45 -0.44 -11.40 38.36
C GLU A 45 0.39 -10.10 38.33
N ARG A 46 -0.25 -8.95 38.05
CA ARG A 46 0.40 -7.64 37.97
C ARG A 46 0.24 -6.87 39.28
N ALA A 47 1.16 -5.94 39.58
CA ALA A 47 0.96 -5.01 40.68
C ALA A 47 0.00 -3.89 40.27
N ALA A 48 -0.78 -3.36 41.22
CA ALA A 48 -1.73 -2.29 40.93
C ALA A 48 -1.08 -1.01 40.40
N ALA A 49 0.13 -0.68 40.87
CA ALA A 49 0.90 0.46 40.38
C ALA A 49 1.29 0.31 38.90
N ASP A 50 1.75 -0.88 38.51
CA ASP A 50 2.13 -1.17 37.12
C ASP A 50 0.91 -1.14 36.20
N VAL A 51 -0.23 -1.66 36.65
CA VAL A 51 -1.49 -1.58 35.89
C VAL A 51 -1.92 -0.14 35.66
N ILE A 52 -1.78 0.74 36.65
CA ILE A 52 -2.10 2.16 36.48
C ILE A 52 -1.15 2.80 35.47
N ALA A 53 0.15 2.58 35.61
CA ALA A 53 1.16 3.15 34.73
C ALA A 53 0.98 2.69 33.28
N ASP A 54 0.78 1.39 33.04
CA ASP A 54 0.55 0.83 31.70
C ASP A 54 -0.73 1.40 31.06
N LEU A 55 -1.81 1.54 31.84
CA LEU A 55 -3.08 2.08 31.34
C LEU A 55 -2.97 3.58 31.01
N GLU A 56 -2.35 4.37 31.88
CA GLU A 56 -2.15 5.81 31.64
C GLU A 56 -1.22 6.06 30.45
N ALA A 57 -0.13 5.30 30.32
CA ALA A 57 0.77 5.35 29.17
C ALA A 57 0.05 4.98 27.86
N ALA A 58 -0.93 4.07 27.93
CA ALA A 58 -1.79 3.73 26.80
C ALA A 58 -2.87 4.80 26.50
N GLY A 59 -2.95 5.91 27.24
CA GLY A 59 -3.94 6.97 27.02
C GLY A 59 -5.28 6.72 27.72
N VAL A 60 -5.35 5.79 28.67
CA VAL A 60 -6.54 5.61 29.52
C VAL A 60 -6.58 6.72 30.58
N PRO A 61 -7.72 7.41 30.77
CA PRO A 61 -7.85 8.42 31.82
C PRO A 61 -7.49 7.89 33.22
N SER A 62 -6.78 8.69 34.01
CA SER A 62 -6.23 8.26 35.31
C SER A 62 -7.28 7.72 36.29
N ASP A 63 -8.47 8.30 36.32
CA ASP A 63 -9.59 7.81 37.14
C ASP A 63 -10.07 6.42 36.71
N VAL A 64 -10.10 6.17 35.39
CA VAL A 64 -10.44 4.86 34.81
C VAL A 64 -9.32 3.85 35.07
N ALA A 65 -8.05 4.25 34.92
CA ALA A 65 -6.89 3.41 35.21
C ALA A 65 -6.83 2.98 36.68
N GLN A 66 -7.02 3.93 37.61
CA GLN A 66 -7.12 3.65 39.05
C GLN A 66 -8.26 2.68 39.35
N LYS A 67 -9.42 2.87 38.73
CA LYS A 67 -10.58 1.99 38.91
C LYS A 67 -10.32 0.58 38.38
N LEU A 68 -9.69 0.45 37.21
CA LEU A 68 -9.33 -0.83 36.60
C LEU A 68 -8.31 -1.60 37.44
N SER A 69 -7.32 -0.93 38.03
CA SER A 69 -6.32 -1.55 38.91
C SER A 69 -6.90 -2.29 40.11
N GLY A 70 -8.12 -1.93 40.53
CA GLY A 70 -8.86 -2.66 41.56
C GLY A 70 -9.20 -4.12 41.19
N GLY A 71 -9.03 -4.51 39.92
CA GLY A 71 -9.21 -5.87 39.40
C GLY A 71 -8.02 -6.80 39.66
N VAL A 72 -6.87 -6.27 40.10
CA VAL A 72 -5.65 -7.02 40.38
C VAL A 72 -5.89 -8.17 41.37
N GLY A 73 -5.25 -9.31 41.11
CA GLY A 73 -5.31 -10.52 41.94
C GLY A 73 -6.64 -11.28 41.89
N LYS A 74 -7.64 -10.80 41.14
CA LYS A 74 -8.93 -11.51 41.00
C LYS A 74 -8.87 -12.47 39.83
N SER A 75 -9.53 -13.60 39.95
CA SER A 75 -9.68 -14.58 38.86
C SER A 75 -11.02 -15.30 38.90
N GLY A 76 -11.43 -15.87 37.76
CA GLY A 76 -12.62 -16.72 37.67
C GLY A 76 -13.90 -16.01 38.15
N SER A 77 -14.64 -16.64 39.07
CA SER A 77 -15.91 -16.09 39.58
C SER A 77 -15.74 -14.77 40.32
N THR A 78 -14.61 -14.58 41.01
CA THR A 78 -14.30 -13.34 41.74
C THR A 78 -14.06 -12.18 40.77
N ALA A 79 -13.35 -12.42 39.66
CA ALA A 79 -13.16 -11.43 38.60
C ALA A 79 -14.50 -11.05 37.94
N LYS A 80 -15.33 -12.04 37.58
CA LYS A 80 -16.66 -11.81 36.99
C LYS A 80 -17.57 -10.96 37.88
N THR A 81 -17.59 -11.28 39.18
CA THR A 81 -18.37 -10.52 40.17
C THR A 81 -17.88 -9.08 40.25
N TRP A 82 -16.57 -8.90 40.37
CA TRP A 82 -15.97 -7.57 40.45
C TRP A 82 -16.24 -6.72 39.21
N ILE A 83 -16.14 -7.30 38.01
CA ILE A 83 -16.45 -6.62 36.74
C ILE A 83 -17.91 -6.15 36.74
N THR A 84 -18.84 -7.02 37.14
CA THR A 84 -20.28 -6.71 37.16
C THR A 84 -20.59 -5.60 38.16
N THR A 85 -19.91 -5.59 39.31
CA THR A 85 -20.08 -4.57 40.35
C THR A 85 -19.50 -3.21 39.93
N ASN A 86 -18.30 -3.17 39.34
CA ASN A 86 -17.58 -1.92 39.10
C ASN A 86 -17.82 -1.34 37.70
N PHE A 87 -18.21 -2.18 36.74
CA PHE A 87 -18.49 -1.83 35.35
C PHE A 87 -19.80 -2.46 34.88
N PRO A 88 -20.97 -2.09 35.46
CA PRO A 88 -22.27 -2.71 35.16
C PRO A 88 -22.82 -2.37 33.76
N GLY A 89 -22.30 -1.31 33.11
CA GLY A 89 -22.72 -0.85 31.79
C GLY A 89 -22.32 -1.81 30.66
N LYS A 90 -22.74 -1.51 29.42
CA LYS A 90 -22.34 -2.26 28.21
C LYS A 90 -21.24 -1.58 27.38
N ASP A 91 -20.95 -0.33 27.70
CA ASP A 91 -20.05 0.55 26.95
C ASP A 91 -18.58 0.12 27.02
N ALA A 92 -17.83 0.54 26.01
CA ALA A 92 -16.38 0.48 26.04
C ALA A 92 -15.86 1.36 27.19
N VAL A 93 -14.82 0.89 27.86
CA VAL A 93 -14.16 1.58 28.99
C VAL A 93 -12.86 2.24 28.54
N ILE A 94 -12.25 1.71 27.49
CA ILE A 94 -11.05 2.27 26.84
C ILE A 94 -11.30 2.50 25.35
N THR A 95 -10.54 3.40 24.74
CA THR A 95 -10.56 3.62 23.28
C THR A 95 -9.88 2.47 22.54
N THR A 96 -10.13 2.36 21.24
CA THR A 96 -9.41 1.42 20.37
C THR A 96 -7.91 1.71 20.35
N GLU A 97 -7.53 2.99 20.36
CA GLU A 97 -6.14 3.44 20.45
C GLU A 97 -5.48 2.96 21.75
N ALA A 98 -6.14 3.15 22.89
CA ALA A 98 -5.63 2.66 24.17
C ALA A 98 -5.54 1.13 24.23
N SER A 99 -6.48 0.42 23.59
CA SER A 99 -6.43 -1.04 23.44
C SER A 99 -5.23 -1.49 22.61
N SER A 100 -4.92 -0.77 21.52
CA SER A 100 -3.75 -1.00 20.67
C SER A 100 -2.45 -0.76 21.42
N ASN A 101 -2.34 0.38 22.12
CA ASN A 101 -1.17 0.73 22.92
C ASN A 101 -0.94 -0.28 24.05
N LEU A 102 -1.98 -0.71 24.76
CA LEU A 102 -1.87 -1.79 25.76
C LEU A 102 -1.40 -3.12 25.15
N PHE A 103 -1.80 -3.43 23.92
CA PHE A 103 -1.39 -4.67 23.26
C PHE A 103 0.12 -4.72 23.02
N THR A 104 0.78 -3.58 22.82
CA THR A 104 2.26 -3.48 22.73
C THR A 104 2.96 -3.93 24.02
N HIS A 105 2.28 -3.95 25.17
CA HIS A 105 2.82 -4.48 26.42
C HIS A 105 2.56 -6.00 26.59
N VAL A 106 1.71 -6.59 25.76
CA VAL A 106 1.29 -8.01 25.86
C VAL A 106 1.98 -8.84 24.79
N TYR A 107 1.90 -8.41 23.53
CA TYR A 107 2.40 -9.14 22.37
C TYR A 107 3.88 -9.55 22.47
N PRO A 108 4.82 -8.67 22.94
CA PRO A 108 6.23 -9.02 23.02
C PRO A 108 6.51 -10.24 23.92
N THR A 109 5.72 -10.43 24.98
CA THR A 109 5.86 -11.60 25.87
C THR A 109 5.59 -12.90 25.11
N TYR A 110 4.56 -12.92 24.26
CA TYR A 110 4.24 -14.09 23.43
C TYR A 110 5.26 -14.27 22.30
N ALA A 111 5.73 -13.18 21.69
CA ALA A 111 6.77 -13.20 20.69
C ALA A 111 8.06 -13.87 21.20
N GLU A 112 8.55 -13.47 22.38
CA GLU A 112 9.75 -14.07 22.95
C GLU A 112 9.54 -15.53 23.37
N LEU A 113 8.35 -15.90 23.86
CA LEU A 113 8.03 -17.30 24.17
C LEU A 113 8.07 -18.17 22.91
N VAL A 114 7.52 -17.67 21.80
CA VAL A 114 7.54 -18.38 20.52
C VAL A 114 8.95 -18.42 19.94
N ARG A 115 9.68 -17.32 19.96
CA ARG A 115 11.09 -17.26 19.54
C ARG A 115 11.93 -18.33 20.25
N LYS A 116 11.85 -18.39 21.58
CA LYS A 116 12.55 -19.41 22.39
C LYS A 116 12.12 -20.82 22.00
N LYS A 117 10.82 -21.05 21.86
CA LYS A 117 10.30 -22.37 21.46
C LYS A 117 10.81 -22.78 20.07
N VAL A 118 10.78 -21.88 19.11
CA VAL A 118 11.20 -22.15 17.72
C VAL A 118 12.72 -22.36 17.64
N SER A 119 13.52 -21.49 18.26
CA SER A 119 14.98 -21.59 18.21
C SER A 119 15.55 -22.66 19.13
N GLU A 120 15.15 -22.68 20.40
CA GLU A 120 15.81 -23.49 21.44
C GLU A 120 15.18 -24.88 21.57
N GLU A 121 13.86 -25.01 21.36
CA GLU A 121 13.16 -26.30 21.49
C GLU A 121 12.97 -27.01 20.13
N TRP A 122 12.68 -26.27 19.06
CA TRP A 122 12.49 -26.84 17.73
C TRP A 122 13.76 -26.86 16.89
N GLY A 123 14.74 -26.00 17.18
CA GLY A 123 16.03 -25.94 16.48
C GLY A 123 15.97 -25.23 15.13
N ALA A 124 14.95 -24.39 14.88
CA ALA A 124 14.83 -23.60 13.65
C ALA A 124 15.51 -22.24 13.81
N ASP A 125 16.11 -21.72 12.74
CA ASP A 125 16.67 -20.37 12.75
C ASP A 125 15.55 -19.33 12.70
N TRP A 126 15.28 -18.69 13.84
CA TRP A 126 14.23 -17.68 13.96
C TRP A 126 14.50 -16.45 13.10
N ALA A 127 15.77 -16.08 12.87
CA ALA A 127 16.11 -14.91 12.06
C ALA A 127 15.69 -15.15 10.60
N ALA A 128 15.96 -16.35 10.07
CA ALA A 128 15.71 -16.75 8.69
C ALA A 128 14.22 -17.02 8.34
N LEU A 129 13.32 -17.11 9.33
CA LEU A 129 11.89 -17.32 9.03
C LEU A 129 11.25 -16.06 8.40
N PRO A 130 10.27 -16.18 7.50
CA PRO A 130 9.49 -15.05 7.02
C PRO A 130 8.73 -14.34 8.15
N LEU A 131 8.64 -13.01 8.09
CA LEU A 131 7.97 -12.20 9.11
C LEU A 131 6.52 -12.65 9.35
N LYS A 132 5.72 -12.82 8.28
CA LYS A 132 4.33 -13.28 8.38
C LYS A 132 4.19 -14.67 9.02
N MET A 133 5.17 -15.54 8.82
CA MET A 133 5.22 -16.85 9.50
C MET A 133 5.50 -16.66 10.99
N LYS A 134 6.51 -15.84 11.35
CA LYS A 134 6.80 -15.52 12.75
C LYS A 134 5.57 -14.91 13.45
N GLU A 135 4.92 -13.92 12.84
CA GLU A 135 3.72 -13.27 13.37
C GLU A 135 2.55 -14.24 13.59
N LEU A 136 2.30 -15.14 12.63
CA LEU A 136 1.24 -16.12 12.79
C LEU A 136 1.58 -17.19 13.84
N LEU A 137 2.85 -17.58 13.98
CA LEU A 137 3.28 -18.45 15.08
C LEU A 137 3.00 -17.81 16.44
N VAL A 138 3.16 -16.49 16.55
CA VAL A 138 2.78 -15.73 17.75
C VAL A 138 1.25 -15.72 17.94
N ASP A 139 0.45 -15.49 16.89
CA ASP A 139 -1.03 -15.58 16.97
C ASP A 139 -1.49 -16.97 17.46
N LEU A 140 -0.95 -18.04 16.89
CA LEU A 140 -1.28 -19.42 17.24
C LEU A 140 -0.86 -19.77 18.68
N ALA A 141 0.24 -19.20 19.16
CA ALA A 141 0.64 -19.32 20.55
C ALA A 141 -0.29 -18.51 21.48
N PHE A 142 -0.69 -17.30 21.07
CA PHE A 142 -1.60 -16.43 21.80
C PHE A 142 -2.96 -17.09 22.02
N ARG A 143 -3.51 -17.74 20.98
CA ARG A 143 -4.75 -18.53 21.07
C ARG A 143 -4.58 -19.86 21.83
N GLY A 144 -3.34 -20.32 22.00
CA GLY A 144 -3.00 -21.54 22.73
C GLY A 144 -3.03 -22.82 21.88
N ASP A 145 -2.93 -22.73 20.56
CA ASP A 145 -2.88 -23.89 19.66
C ASP A 145 -1.52 -24.53 19.63
N MET A 146 -0.47 -23.76 19.86
CA MET A 146 0.90 -24.26 19.97
C MET A 146 1.26 -24.69 21.39
N ASN A 147 0.51 -24.28 22.40
CA ASN A 147 0.84 -24.53 23.81
C ASN A 147 -0.42 -24.85 24.62
N ARG A 148 -0.61 -26.12 25.04
CA ARG A 148 -1.51 -26.47 26.15
C ARG A 148 -0.74 -27.05 27.33
N TYR A 149 -1.17 -26.62 28.51
CA TYR A 149 -0.70 -26.87 29.89
C TYR A 149 -0.58 -28.34 30.37
N LYS A 150 -0.30 -29.32 29.50
CA LYS A 150 -0.08 -30.73 29.89
C LYS A 150 0.96 -31.42 28.99
N ASN A 151 2.23 -31.07 29.15
CA ASN A 151 3.45 -31.85 28.82
C ASN A 151 3.53 -32.67 27.51
N HIS A 152 2.73 -32.36 26.49
CA HIS A 152 2.82 -33.02 25.18
C HIS A 152 2.53 -32.02 24.06
N ALA A 153 3.33 -32.10 22.99
CA ALA A 153 3.13 -31.32 21.79
C ALA A 153 1.68 -31.45 21.28
N THR A 154 1.03 -30.31 20.99
CA THR A 154 -0.36 -30.31 20.52
C THR A 154 -0.46 -30.96 19.15
N LYS A 155 -1.68 -31.37 18.75
CA LYS A 155 -1.91 -31.90 17.40
C LYS A 155 -1.56 -30.87 16.30
N HIS A 156 -1.67 -29.58 16.60
CA HIS A 156 -1.35 -28.48 15.68
C HIS A 156 0.16 -28.26 15.61
N GLU A 157 0.84 -28.25 16.76
CA GLU A 157 2.30 -28.14 16.86
C GLU A 157 3.01 -29.23 16.05
N ARG A 158 2.50 -30.47 16.05
CA ARG A 158 3.08 -31.57 15.25
C ARG A 158 3.01 -31.33 13.74
N LEU A 159 2.04 -30.56 13.26
CA LEU A 159 1.91 -30.21 11.85
C LEU A 159 2.72 -28.96 11.49
N ILE A 160 2.78 -28.00 12.42
CA ILE A 160 3.47 -26.72 12.25
C ILE A 160 4.99 -26.89 12.36
N LYS A 161 5.48 -27.59 13.39
CA LYS A 161 6.90 -27.69 13.71
C LYS A 161 7.78 -28.13 12.52
N PRO A 162 7.42 -29.19 11.76
CA PRO A 162 8.24 -29.61 10.62
C PRO A 162 8.38 -28.51 9.56
N LEU A 163 7.30 -27.79 9.26
CA LEU A 163 7.27 -26.72 8.26
C LEU A 163 8.11 -25.51 8.71
N VAL A 164 8.08 -25.18 9.99
CA VAL A 164 8.87 -24.09 10.56
C VAL A 164 10.36 -24.45 10.63
N VAL A 165 10.71 -25.68 11.00
CA VAL A 165 12.11 -26.14 11.03
C VAL A 165 12.72 -26.19 9.63
N ALA A 166 11.93 -26.55 8.61
CA ALA A 166 12.34 -26.55 7.22
C ALA A 166 12.28 -25.16 6.55
N ASN A 167 11.83 -24.13 7.26
CA ASN A 167 11.50 -22.81 6.70
C ASN A 167 10.55 -22.88 5.47
N ASP A 168 9.65 -23.87 5.44
CA ASP A 168 8.69 -24.10 4.35
C ASP A 168 7.47 -23.19 4.52
N TYR A 169 7.61 -21.95 4.04
CA TYR A 169 6.53 -20.96 4.07
C TYR A 169 5.30 -21.40 3.28
N ALA A 170 5.48 -22.02 2.12
CA ALA A 170 4.39 -22.45 1.25
C ALA A 170 3.58 -23.60 1.88
N GLY A 171 4.26 -24.59 2.45
CA GLY A 171 3.62 -25.67 3.20
C GLY A 171 2.94 -25.18 4.46
N PHE A 172 3.57 -24.25 5.19
CA PHE A 172 2.97 -23.60 6.36
C PHE A 172 1.70 -22.84 5.95
N ARG A 173 1.75 -22.02 4.90
CA ARG A 173 0.58 -21.32 4.36
C ARG A 173 -0.55 -22.27 4.01
N LYS A 174 -0.25 -23.34 3.26
CA LYS A 174 -1.26 -24.34 2.88
C LYS A 174 -1.90 -25.02 4.10
N LEU A 175 -1.11 -25.33 5.13
CA LEU A 175 -1.63 -25.88 6.39
C LEU A 175 -2.59 -24.91 7.09
N ILE A 176 -2.26 -23.62 7.11
CA ILE A 176 -3.10 -22.60 7.75
C ILE A 176 -4.37 -22.34 6.94
N GLN A 177 -4.28 -22.42 5.61
CA GLN A 177 -5.41 -22.28 4.68
C GLN A 177 -6.29 -23.52 4.57
N ASP A 178 -5.94 -24.62 5.25
CA ASP A 178 -6.85 -25.76 5.44
C ASP A 178 -7.94 -25.36 6.44
N TYR A 179 -8.86 -24.52 5.97
CA TYR A 179 -9.92 -23.95 6.78
C TYR A 179 -10.83 -25.02 7.37
N ASP A 180 -11.04 -26.14 6.65
CA ASP A 180 -11.81 -27.27 7.15
C ASP A 180 -11.10 -27.95 8.31
N TYR A 181 -9.77 -28.17 8.22
CA TYR A 181 -9.00 -28.67 9.35
C TYR A 181 -9.11 -27.74 10.56
N TRP A 182 -8.85 -26.45 10.41
CA TRP A 182 -8.91 -25.50 11.54
C TRP A 182 -10.33 -25.34 12.08
N GLN A 183 -11.35 -25.38 11.23
CA GLN A 183 -12.74 -25.33 11.62
C GLN A 183 -13.18 -26.59 12.38
N ALA A 184 -12.70 -27.77 11.99
CA ALA A 184 -13.01 -29.04 12.66
C ALA A 184 -12.26 -29.21 13.98
N ASN A 185 -11.15 -28.48 14.17
CA ASN A 185 -10.24 -28.68 15.29
C ASN A 185 -10.21 -27.55 16.32
N THR A 186 -11.08 -26.54 16.17
CA THR A 186 -11.27 -25.43 17.11
C THR A 186 -12.71 -25.38 17.62
N ASN A 187 -12.96 -24.57 18.66
CA ASN A 187 -14.30 -24.36 19.22
C ASN A 187 -15.03 -23.16 18.59
N LEU A 188 -14.47 -22.57 17.52
CA LEU A 188 -15.09 -21.44 16.84
C LEU A 188 -16.29 -21.94 16.02
N PRO A 189 -17.45 -21.29 16.11
CA PRO A 189 -18.60 -21.70 15.31
C PRO A 189 -18.36 -21.39 13.83
N LYS A 190 -18.91 -22.24 12.95
CA LYS A 190 -19.02 -21.90 11.52
C LYS A 190 -19.79 -20.59 11.33
N MET A 191 -19.49 -19.90 10.23
CA MET A 191 -20.31 -18.78 9.78
C MET A 191 -21.71 -19.27 9.45
N ARG A 192 -22.69 -18.35 9.41
CA ARG A 192 -24.11 -18.69 9.23
C ARG A 192 -24.41 -19.33 7.87
N ASP A 193 -23.54 -19.10 6.89
CA ASP A 193 -23.54 -19.69 5.55
C ASP A 193 -22.96 -21.13 5.52
N GLY A 194 -22.49 -21.66 6.66
CA GLY A 194 -21.86 -22.97 6.77
C GLY A 194 -20.36 -22.98 6.46
N GLY A 195 -19.80 -21.82 6.08
CA GLY A 195 -18.38 -21.60 5.83
C GLY A 195 -17.54 -21.54 7.11
N PRO A 196 -16.20 -21.60 6.96
CA PRO A 196 -15.27 -21.48 8.08
C PRO A 196 -15.40 -20.12 8.78
N ASN A 197 -15.14 -20.08 10.10
CA ASN A 197 -15.19 -18.86 10.89
C ASN A 197 -14.24 -17.79 10.32
N GLY A 198 -14.68 -16.53 10.26
CA GLY A 198 -13.85 -15.42 9.74
C GLY A 198 -12.50 -15.23 10.46
N ARG A 199 -12.38 -15.62 11.74
CA ARG A 199 -11.07 -15.62 12.45
C ARG A 199 -10.14 -16.74 12.01
N ILE A 200 -10.67 -17.81 11.43
CA ILE A 200 -9.90 -18.92 10.85
C ILE A 200 -9.42 -18.51 9.47
N THR A 201 -10.30 -17.95 8.65
CA THR A 201 -9.94 -17.48 7.30
C THR A 201 -8.95 -16.33 7.37
N ALA A 202 -9.12 -15.37 8.29
CA ALA A 202 -8.19 -14.26 8.50
C ALA A 202 -6.72 -14.70 8.70
N ARG A 203 -6.47 -15.89 9.29
CA ARG A 203 -5.11 -16.44 9.45
C ARG A 203 -4.51 -16.93 8.15
N GLY A 204 -5.31 -17.64 7.34
CA GLY A 204 -4.87 -18.11 6.02
C GLY A 204 -4.75 -16.96 5.03
N GLU A 205 -5.63 -15.98 5.14
CA GLU A 205 -5.60 -14.70 4.43
C GLU A 205 -4.41 -13.83 4.85
N TRP A 206 -3.99 -13.85 6.13
CA TRP A 206 -2.77 -13.16 6.58
C TRP A 206 -1.52 -13.67 5.86
N LEU A 207 -1.50 -14.97 5.56
CA LEU A 207 -0.43 -15.62 4.81
C LEU A 207 -0.62 -15.58 3.30
N GLU A 208 -1.76 -15.08 2.80
CA GLU A 208 -1.89 -14.74 1.39
C GLU A 208 -0.84 -13.67 1.05
N GLY A 209 -0.31 -13.79 -0.18
CA GLY A 209 0.88 -13.08 -0.62
C GLY A 209 2.14 -13.92 -0.56
N GLU A 210 2.74 -14.18 -1.72
CA GLU A 210 4.17 -13.86 -1.82
C GLU A 210 4.23 -12.34 -1.82
N ASP A 211 4.18 -11.71 -0.64
CA ASP A 211 4.17 -10.25 -0.57
C ASP A 211 5.60 -9.74 -0.51
N ILE A 212 6.29 -9.81 -1.66
CA ILE A 212 6.91 -8.57 -2.16
C ILE A 212 5.69 -7.73 -2.60
N PRO A 213 5.47 -6.51 -2.10
CA PRO A 213 4.28 -5.73 -2.40
C PRO A 213 3.96 -5.71 -3.90
N THR A 214 2.84 -6.30 -4.32
CA THR A 214 2.18 -5.88 -5.56
C THR A 214 1.27 -4.73 -5.18
N GLY A 215 1.78 -3.52 -5.24
CA GLY A 215 0.99 -2.35 -4.94
C GLY A 215 1.65 -1.14 -5.54
N SER A 216 0.80 -0.26 -6.06
CA SER A 216 1.03 1.14 -6.40
C SER A 216 1.63 1.97 -5.25
N ALA A 217 2.23 1.37 -4.22
CA ALA A 217 2.78 2.05 -3.08
C ALA A 217 4.05 2.80 -3.45
N VAL A 218 4.19 3.99 -2.88
CA VAL A 218 5.33 4.88 -3.04
C VAL A 218 6.18 4.80 -1.78
N TYR A 219 7.50 4.87 -1.93
CA TYR A 219 8.48 4.73 -0.86
C TYR A 219 9.57 5.79 -0.99
N PHE A 220 10.09 6.24 0.14
CA PHE A 220 11.38 6.92 0.18
C PHE A 220 12.52 5.90 -0.03
N PRO A 221 13.68 6.33 -0.58
CA PRO A 221 14.78 5.41 -0.90
C PRO A 221 15.39 4.75 0.33
N ILE A 222 15.37 5.44 1.47
CA ILE A 222 15.98 5.02 2.73
C ILE A 222 14.96 5.23 3.86
N ALA A 223 14.99 4.40 4.89
CA ALA A 223 14.25 4.69 6.11
C ALA A 223 15.10 5.60 7.02
N LEU A 224 14.53 6.72 7.50
CA LEU A 224 15.24 7.65 8.40
C LEU A 224 14.88 7.33 9.86
N GLY A 225 15.87 7.04 10.70
CA GLY A 225 15.70 6.82 12.15
C GLY A 225 16.82 6.00 12.79
N GLU A 226 16.84 5.91 14.13
CA GLU A 226 17.62 4.91 14.89
C GLU A 226 16.65 3.87 15.48
N GLY A 227 16.85 2.59 15.17
CA GLY A 227 16.03 1.47 15.69
C GLY A 227 15.34 0.63 14.61
N ASP A 228 14.75 -0.50 15.00
CA ASP A 228 14.27 -1.59 14.12
C ASP A 228 12.86 -1.39 13.50
N ASP A 229 12.19 -0.26 13.74
CA ASP A 229 10.85 0.06 13.20
C ASP A 229 10.93 1.13 12.10
N GLN A 230 11.68 0.83 11.05
CA GLN A 230 12.06 1.79 10.02
C GLN A 230 11.27 1.54 8.73
N SER A 231 10.03 2.04 8.71
CA SER A 231 9.26 2.16 7.48
C SER A 231 9.78 3.33 6.63
N ASN A 232 10.00 3.09 5.35
CA ASN A 232 10.25 4.12 4.34
C ASN A 232 8.98 4.56 3.60
N THR A 233 7.79 4.17 4.07
CA THR A 233 6.51 4.59 3.49
C THR A 233 6.24 6.06 3.83
N PRO A 234 5.96 6.94 2.84
CA PRO A 234 5.71 8.35 3.08
C PRO A 234 4.55 8.57 4.05
N SER A 235 4.81 9.38 5.06
CA SER A 235 3.84 9.92 6.01
C SER A 235 4.17 11.38 6.26
N GLU A 236 3.26 12.15 6.83
CA GLU A 236 3.53 13.56 7.19
C GLU A 236 4.75 13.67 8.13
N ALA A 237 4.83 12.79 9.13
CA ALA A 237 5.94 12.75 10.08
C ALA A 237 7.27 12.39 9.41
N LEU A 238 7.29 11.36 8.54
CA LEU A 238 8.51 10.95 7.85
C LEU A 238 8.94 11.99 6.80
N THR A 239 7.98 12.64 6.13
CA THR A 239 8.26 13.73 5.19
C THR A 239 8.97 14.89 5.91
N GLU A 240 8.49 15.30 7.09
CA GLU A 240 9.15 16.33 7.88
C GLU A 240 10.52 15.86 8.40
N ALA A 241 10.66 14.59 8.77
CA ALA A 241 11.96 14.03 9.14
C ALA A 241 12.97 14.08 7.98
N TYR A 242 12.53 13.86 6.74
CA TYR A 242 13.36 14.03 5.54
C TYR A 242 13.81 15.47 5.34
N TYR A 243 12.93 16.45 5.54
CA TYR A 243 13.32 17.87 5.47
C TYR A 243 14.27 18.26 6.61
N GLU A 244 14.02 17.81 7.84
CA GLU A 244 14.94 18.03 8.95
C GLU A 244 16.32 17.41 8.63
N HIS A 245 16.34 16.19 8.09
CA HIS A 245 17.55 15.48 7.73
C HIS A 245 18.37 16.21 6.66
N THR A 246 17.73 16.58 5.55
CA THR A 246 18.39 17.11 4.34
C THR A 246 18.62 18.62 4.38
N GLU A 247 17.79 19.39 5.08
CA GLU A 247 17.90 20.86 5.13
C GLU A 247 18.67 21.35 6.37
N ARG A 248 18.63 20.61 7.49
CA ARG A 248 19.15 21.07 8.80
C ARG A 248 20.23 20.18 9.39
N ALA A 249 19.95 18.89 9.57
CA ALA A 249 20.86 17.98 10.27
C ALA A 249 22.14 17.71 9.46
N HIS A 250 22.01 17.60 8.14
CA HIS A 250 23.10 17.29 7.23
C HIS A 250 23.17 18.27 6.04
N PRO A 251 23.70 19.49 6.25
CA PRO A 251 23.82 20.50 5.20
C PRO A 251 24.85 20.08 4.15
N GLY A 252 24.55 20.18 2.85
CA GLY A 252 25.54 19.83 1.83
C GLY A 252 25.11 19.48 0.40
N GLY A 253 23.81 19.38 0.10
CA GLY A 253 23.31 19.03 -1.23
C GLY A 253 21.80 19.23 -1.30
N TYR A 254 21.39 20.47 -1.57
CA TYR A 254 20.00 20.90 -1.55
C TYR A 254 19.42 20.94 -2.94
N PHE A 255 18.12 20.70 -3.06
CA PHE A 255 17.38 21.00 -4.28
C PHE A 255 16.84 22.44 -4.23
N PRO A 256 16.93 23.25 -5.31
CA PRO A 256 17.70 23.03 -6.54
C PRO A 256 19.12 23.63 -6.49
N ILE A 257 19.57 24.11 -5.32
CA ILE A 257 20.80 24.89 -5.16
C ILE A 257 21.92 24.04 -4.54
N GLY A 258 22.95 23.77 -5.33
CA GLY A 258 24.19 23.18 -4.84
C GLY A 258 24.98 24.15 -3.95
N THR A 259 25.79 23.61 -3.06
CA THR A 259 26.59 24.38 -2.07
C THR A 259 27.60 25.37 -2.67
N ASN A 260 27.85 25.27 -3.97
CA ASN A 260 28.75 26.15 -4.74
C ASN A 260 28.00 27.04 -5.74
N THR A 261 26.73 27.36 -5.48
CA THR A 261 25.88 28.20 -6.38
C THR A 261 25.67 27.60 -7.77
N VAL A 262 25.64 26.27 -7.86
CA VAL A 262 25.35 25.53 -9.10
C VAL A 262 23.97 24.91 -9.04
N TRP A 263 23.41 24.56 -10.20
CA TRP A 263 22.21 23.73 -10.24
C TRP A 263 22.49 22.36 -9.64
N HIS A 264 21.55 21.83 -8.86
CA HIS A 264 21.63 20.52 -8.23
C HIS A 264 20.27 19.81 -8.32
N GLY A 265 20.24 18.64 -8.97
CA GLY A 265 18.99 17.97 -9.35
C GLY A 265 18.32 17.22 -8.22
N GLY A 266 19.08 16.79 -7.22
CA GLY A 266 18.61 15.91 -6.17
C GLY A 266 18.84 16.42 -4.75
N LEU A 267 18.86 15.46 -3.84
CA LEU A 267 19.14 15.65 -2.42
C LEU A 267 20.20 14.65 -1.98
N HIS A 268 21.09 15.13 -1.09
CA HIS A 268 22.01 14.28 -0.35
C HIS A 268 21.32 13.67 0.87
N ILE A 269 21.19 12.34 0.91
CA ILE A 269 20.62 11.61 2.05
C ILE A 269 21.76 10.90 2.77
N HIS A 270 22.16 11.45 3.91
CA HIS A 270 23.17 10.83 4.77
C HIS A 270 22.64 9.57 5.46
N THR A 271 23.48 8.55 5.54
CA THR A 271 23.15 7.25 6.15
C THR A 271 24.43 6.53 6.60
N GLN A 272 24.31 5.35 7.22
CA GLN A 272 25.43 4.42 7.29
C GLN A 272 25.73 3.85 5.89
N ALA A 273 27.00 3.66 5.52
CA ALA A 273 27.34 2.93 4.31
C ALA A 273 26.85 1.47 4.42
N GLY A 274 26.35 0.91 3.33
CA GLY A 274 25.73 -0.43 3.31
C GLY A 274 24.23 -0.45 3.64
N THR A 275 23.61 0.70 3.91
CA THR A 275 22.16 0.78 4.15
C THR A 275 21.39 0.40 2.87
N PRO A 276 20.39 -0.49 2.94
CA PRO A 276 19.56 -0.83 1.78
C PRO A 276 18.89 0.40 1.15
N VAL A 277 19.00 0.51 -0.17
CA VAL A 277 18.38 1.55 -1.00
C VAL A 277 17.24 0.93 -1.78
N HIS A 278 16.06 1.54 -1.74
CA HIS A 278 14.83 0.98 -2.30
C HIS A 278 14.27 1.83 -3.44
N ALA A 279 13.54 1.17 -4.34
CA ALA A 279 12.85 1.82 -5.45
C ALA A 279 11.67 2.66 -4.96
N LEU A 280 11.53 3.88 -5.52
CA LEU A 280 10.44 4.81 -5.29
C LEU A 280 9.05 4.18 -5.43
N CYS A 281 8.78 3.57 -6.59
CA CYS A 281 7.54 2.88 -6.90
C CYS A 281 7.79 1.84 -7.99
N GLU A 282 6.73 1.20 -8.48
CA GLU A 282 6.83 0.30 -9.63
C GLU A 282 7.47 1.01 -10.84
N GLY A 283 8.38 0.33 -11.52
CA GLY A 283 9.11 0.87 -12.66
C GLY A 283 10.02 -0.18 -13.31
N LYS A 284 10.92 0.31 -14.14
CA LYS A 284 11.93 -0.49 -14.83
C LYS A 284 13.32 0.04 -14.49
N LEU A 285 14.18 -0.81 -13.99
CA LEU A 285 15.61 -0.51 -13.86
C LEU A 285 16.21 -0.59 -15.27
N ILE A 286 16.65 0.57 -15.76
CA ILE A 286 17.07 0.78 -17.16
C ILE A 286 18.57 0.97 -17.32
N ALA A 287 19.28 1.33 -16.25
CA ALA A 287 20.74 1.39 -16.25
C ALA A 287 21.33 1.09 -14.87
N ALA A 288 22.52 0.52 -14.86
CA ALA A 288 23.33 0.38 -13.66
C ALA A 288 24.83 0.52 -13.98
N ARG A 289 25.59 1.09 -13.05
CA ARG A 289 27.04 1.01 -12.98
C ARG A 289 27.39 0.60 -11.55
N LEU A 290 27.79 -0.66 -11.37
CA LEU A 290 28.02 -1.26 -10.03
C LEU A 290 29.27 -2.15 -10.04
N PRO A 291 30.48 -1.63 -10.32
CA PRO A 291 31.70 -2.44 -10.34
C PRO A 291 32.06 -2.96 -8.94
N GLU A 292 32.64 -4.17 -8.91
CA GLU A 292 33.20 -4.75 -7.67
C GLU A 292 34.59 -4.21 -7.32
N ASP A 293 35.33 -3.68 -8.31
CA ASP A 293 36.64 -3.08 -8.11
C ASP A 293 36.47 -1.62 -7.63
N PRO A 294 36.88 -1.28 -6.40
CA PRO A 294 36.77 0.08 -5.89
C PRO A 294 37.50 1.13 -6.74
N THR A 295 38.52 0.74 -7.52
CA THR A 295 39.25 1.67 -8.39
C THR A 295 38.44 2.12 -9.61
N LEU A 296 37.42 1.35 -9.99
CA LEU A 296 36.45 1.70 -11.04
C LEU A 296 35.23 2.41 -10.45
N ALA A 297 34.96 2.21 -9.15
CA ALA A 297 33.77 2.69 -8.47
C ALA A 297 33.96 4.01 -7.70
N ILE A 298 35.19 4.43 -7.38
CA ILE A 298 35.44 5.55 -6.45
C ILE A 298 36.12 6.71 -7.18
N GLY A 299 35.40 7.83 -7.29
CA GLY A 299 35.91 9.10 -7.76
C GLY A 299 36.36 10.03 -6.62
N HIS A 300 36.71 11.27 -6.95
CA HIS A 300 37.21 12.22 -5.95
C HIS A 300 36.18 12.56 -4.87
N TYR A 301 34.90 12.68 -5.23
CA TYR A 301 33.80 13.06 -4.35
C TYR A 301 33.05 11.89 -3.72
N GLY A 302 33.34 10.65 -4.11
CA GLY A 302 32.66 9.47 -3.59
C GLY A 302 32.47 8.41 -4.66
N SER A 303 31.60 7.47 -4.38
CA SER A 303 31.24 6.41 -5.33
C SER A 303 30.64 7.00 -6.62
N THR A 304 31.06 6.50 -7.78
CA THR A 304 30.49 6.78 -9.11
C THR A 304 29.42 5.75 -9.49
N SER A 305 29.14 4.80 -8.59
CA SER A 305 28.14 3.76 -8.79
C SER A 305 26.72 4.33 -8.69
N PHE A 306 25.86 3.90 -9.61
CA PHE A 306 24.47 4.34 -9.67
C PHE A 306 23.55 3.28 -10.26
N VAL A 307 22.25 3.44 -9.98
CA VAL A 307 21.17 2.80 -10.74
C VAL A 307 20.16 3.85 -11.19
N LEU A 308 19.56 3.62 -12.35
CA LEU A 308 18.53 4.47 -12.94
C LEU A 308 17.25 3.68 -13.16
N VAL A 309 16.14 4.20 -12.64
CA VAL A 309 14.81 3.58 -12.76
C VAL A 309 13.89 4.51 -13.56
N GLU A 310 13.26 3.98 -14.60
CA GLU A 310 12.19 4.63 -15.36
C GLU A 310 10.82 4.22 -14.78
N HIS A 311 9.96 5.20 -14.56
CA HIS A 311 8.59 5.04 -14.11
C HIS A 311 7.63 5.62 -15.15
N GLU A 312 6.52 4.92 -15.37
CA GLU A 312 5.42 5.40 -16.21
C GLU A 312 4.24 5.86 -15.33
N LEU A 313 3.87 7.12 -15.44
CA LEU A 313 2.79 7.75 -14.67
C LEU A 313 1.66 8.19 -15.59
N SER A 314 0.41 7.90 -15.22
CA SER A 314 -0.74 8.37 -16.00
C SER A 314 -0.98 9.86 -15.77
N GLY A 315 -1.36 10.56 -16.83
CA GLY A 315 -1.71 11.99 -16.76
C GLY A 315 -2.86 12.27 -15.80
N ALA A 316 -3.80 11.33 -15.64
CA ALA A 316 -4.88 11.44 -14.65
C ALA A 316 -4.35 11.50 -13.22
N LYS A 317 -3.40 10.62 -12.84
CA LYS A 317 -2.78 10.64 -11.51
C LYS A 317 -1.96 11.90 -11.29
N LEU A 318 -1.22 12.33 -12.31
CA LEU A 318 -0.45 13.58 -12.25
C LEU A 318 -1.37 14.81 -12.14
N ASP A 319 -2.54 14.82 -12.77
CA ASP A 319 -3.52 15.90 -12.60
C ASP A 319 -4.05 15.96 -11.15
N GLU A 320 -4.25 14.81 -10.51
CA GLU A 320 -4.64 14.71 -9.11
C GLU A 320 -3.54 15.21 -8.15
N MET A 321 -2.26 15.10 -8.52
CA MET A 321 -1.11 15.61 -7.76
C MET A 321 -1.00 17.13 -7.79
N GLN A 322 -1.58 17.80 -8.79
CA GLN A 322 -1.43 19.25 -8.93
C GLN A 322 -2.05 20.01 -7.75
N PRO A 323 -1.43 21.13 -7.32
CA PRO A 323 -2.03 21.98 -6.30
C PRO A 323 -3.40 22.48 -6.76
N LYS A 324 -4.38 22.41 -5.86
CA LYS A 324 -5.72 22.94 -6.13
C LYS A 324 -5.67 24.48 -6.15
N GLY A 325 -6.36 25.11 -7.11
CA GLY A 325 -6.46 26.56 -7.20
C GLY A 325 -6.92 27.22 -5.89
N LYS A 326 -6.67 28.52 -5.73
CA LYS A 326 -6.99 29.27 -4.50
C LYS A 326 -8.47 29.14 -4.16
N LEU A 327 -8.78 28.84 -2.90
CA LEU A 327 -10.16 28.77 -2.42
C LEU A 327 -10.76 30.19 -2.39
N ILE A 328 -11.84 30.39 -3.15
CA ILE A 328 -12.54 31.68 -3.28
C ILE A 328 -13.96 31.64 -2.72
N GLY A 329 -14.43 30.48 -2.31
CA GLY A 329 -15.78 30.34 -1.80
C GLY A 329 -16.18 28.92 -1.52
N TYR A 330 -17.46 28.76 -1.23
CA TYR A 330 -18.06 27.48 -0.94
C TYR A 330 -19.43 27.38 -1.59
N LYS A 331 -19.79 26.18 -2.04
CA LYS A 331 -21.16 25.83 -2.41
C LYS A 331 -21.68 24.81 -1.42
N VAL A 332 -22.80 25.11 -0.79
CA VAL A 332 -23.36 24.28 0.30
C VAL A 332 -23.84 22.94 -0.25
N ARG A 333 -23.48 21.84 0.42
CA ARG A 333 -23.87 20.45 0.05
C ARG A 333 -25.10 19.96 0.78
N ILE A 334 -25.33 20.44 2.01
CA ILE A 334 -26.37 19.95 2.91
C ILE A 334 -27.50 20.96 3.10
N ASP A 335 -28.68 20.50 3.53
CA ASP A 335 -29.89 21.32 3.52
C ASP A 335 -30.00 22.36 4.63
N ALA A 336 -29.13 22.33 5.64
CA ALA A 336 -29.22 23.25 6.77
C ALA A 336 -27.87 23.55 7.41
N ILE A 337 -27.35 24.76 7.16
CA ILE A 337 -26.21 25.31 7.90
C ILE A 337 -26.58 26.64 8.53
N LYS A 338 -26.31 26.76 9.83
CA LYS A 338 -26.60 27.99 10.60
C LYS A 338 -25.61 29.08 10.20
N PHE A 339 -26.11 30.14 9.58
CA PHE A 339 -25.32 31.33 9.26
C PHE A 339 -25.45 32.36 10.38
N ARG A 340 -24.33 32.93 10.83
CA ARG A 340 -24.25 33.71 12.07
C ARG A 340 -23.51 35.04 11.91
N ALA A 341 -23.76 35.96 12.82
CA ALA A 341 -23.11 37.27 12.84
C ALA A 341 -21.66 37.22 13.35
N SER A 342 -21.28 36.16 14.06
CA SER A 342 -19.92 35.94 14.58
C SER A 342 -19.51 34.46 14.50
N ALA A 343 -18.19 34.20 14.50
CA ALA A 343 -17.57 32.88 14.51
C ALA A 343 -17.73 32.18 15.87
N SER A 344 -18.97 31.89 16.27
CA SER A 344 -19.28 31.21 17.52
C SER A 344 -20.64 30.53 17.45
N LEU A 345 -20.78 29.39 18.16
CA LEU A 345 -22.07 28.72 18.33
C LEU A 345 -23.11 29.59 19.06
N SER A 346 -22.64 30.56 19.85
CA SER A 346 -23.46 31.51 20.60
C SER A 346 -23.84 32.78 19.80
N GLY A 347 -23.20 32.99 18.64
CA GLY A 347 -23.42 34.17 17.80
C GLY A 347 -24.86 34.28 17.26
N GLU A 348 -25.35 35.50 17.06
CA GLU A 348 -26.69 35.75 16.54
C GLU A 348 -26.90 35.02 15.20
N ARG A 349 -28.02 34.31 15.06
CA ARG A 349 -28.35 33.58 13.84
C ARG A 349 -28.93 34.53 12.79
N LEU A 350 -28.20 34.72 11.69
CA LEU A 350 -28.63 35.52 10.55
C LEU A 350 -29.61 34.77 9.64
N GLY A 351 -29.53 33.43 9.60
CA GLY A 351 -30.46 32.55 8.90
C GLY A 351 -29.94 31.13 8.73
N MET A 352 -30.49 30.40 7.76
CA MET A 352 -30.07 29.04 7.41
C MET A 352 -29.69 28.99 5.94
N LEU A 353 -28.47 28.54 5.65
CA LEU A 353 -28.02 28.22 4.30
C LEU A 353 -28.49 26.81 3.95
N ALA A 354 -28.88 26.61 2.70
CA ALA A 354 -29.40 25.36 2.17
C ALA A 354 -28.51 24.82 1.03
N ALA A 355 -28.74 23.58 0.63
CA ALA A 355 -27.97 22.94 -0.42
C ALA A 355 -28.03 23.77 -1.72
N LYS A 356 -26.86 23.87 -2.38
CA LYS A 356 -26.56 24.67 -3.57
C LYS A 356 -26.44 26.18 -3.37
N ASP A 357 -26.63 26.70 -2.15
CA ASP A 357 -26.31 28.11 -1.86
C ASP A 357 -24.82 28.34 -2.09
N GLU A 358 -24.46 29.43 -2.78
CA GLU A 358 -23.08 29.78 -3.08
C GLU A 358 -22.62 30.95 -2.23
N LEU A 359 -21.42 30.81 -1.70
CA LEU A 359 -20.80 31.66 -0.71
C LEU A 359 -19.44 32.09 -1.25
N GLU A 360 -19.15 33.37 -1.16
CA GLU A 360 -17.84 33.95 -1.43
C GLU A 360 -17.06 34.01 -0.13
N LEU A 361 -15.82 33.52 -0.15
CA LEU A 361 -14.90 33.61 0.97
C LEU A 361 -14.32 35.02 1.01
N LEU A 362 -14.50 35.71 2.14
CA LEU A 362 -14.06 37.10 2.29
C LEU A 362 -12.62 37.22 2.80
N GLU A 363 -12.21 36.28 3.65
CA GLU A 363 -10.89 36.23 4.26
C GLU A 363 -10.33 34.80 4.12
N PRO A 364 -9.05 34.64 3.70
CA PRO A 364 -8.46 33.32 3.51
C PRO A 364 -8.18 32.60 4.84
N GLU A 365 -7.97 33.33 5.94
CA GLU A 365 -7.78 32.75 7.27
C GLU A 365 -9.10 32.22 7.86
N LEU A 366 -9.07 30.98 8.32
CA LEU A 366 -10.18 30.35 9.04
C LEU A 366 -10.01 30.55 10.56
N ILE A 367 -11.12 30.69 11.27
CA ILE A 367 -11.13 30.96 12.71
C ILE A 367 -11.49 29.69 13.48
N GLU A 368 -10.61 29.25 14.36
CA GLU A 368 -10.90 28.15 15.29
C GLU A 368 -11.59 28.66 16.55
N ALA A 369 -12.86 28.30 16.75
CA ALA A 369 -13.66 28.72 17.90
C ALA A 369 -14.77 27.72 18.24
N ASP A 370 -15.01 27.51 19.53
CA ASP A 370 -16.03 26.59 20.06
C ASP A 370 -15.92 25.13 19.53
N GLY A 371 -14.72 24.70 19.14
CA GLY A 371 -14.48 23.37 18.56
C GLY A 371 -14.88 23.24 17.09
N TYR A 372 -15.02 24.36 16.38
CA TYR A 372 -15.30 24.41 14.94
C TYR A 372 -14.35 25.38 14.24
N THR A 373 -14.03 25.05 13.00
CA THR A 373 -13.42 25.96 12.03
C THR A 373 -14.50 26.84 11.39
N TRP A 374 -14.36 28.16 11.45
CA TRP A 374 -15.33 29.12 10.91
C TRP A 374 -14.74 29.89 9.73
N ALA A 375 -15.53 30.06 8.68
CA ALA A 375 -15.19 30.93 7.56
C ALA A 375 -16.02 32.21 7.58
N HIS A 376 -15.39 33.34 7.21
CA HIS A 376 -16.08 34.60 6.96
C HIS A 376 -16.57 34.64 5.51
N LEU A 377 -17.89 34.68 5.33
CA LEU A 377 -18.53 34.40 4.06
C LEU A 377 -19.51 35.51 3.67
N LYS A 378 -19.64 35.74 2.36
CA LYS A 378 -20.72 36.52 1.76
C LYS A 378 -21.61 35.61 0.93
N VAL A 379 -22.91 35.68 1.15
CA VAL A 379 -23.87 34.87 0.39
C VAL A 379 -24.03 35.45 -1.00
N LYS A 380 -23.58 34.73 -2.04
CA LYS A 380 -23.73 35.11 -3.46
C LYS A 380 -25.10 34.70 -3.99
N THR A 381 -25.48 33.45 -3.75
CA THR A 381 -26.79 32.91 -4.09
C THR A 381 -27.31 32.10 -2.92
N ALA A 382 -28.60 32.22 -2.62
CA ALA A 382 -29.22 31.41 -1.59
C ALA A 382 -30.69 31.14 -1.90
N LYS A 383 -31.17 29.96 -1.49
CA LYS A 383 -32.58 29.58 -1.50
C LYS A 383 -33.42 30.56 -0.68
N ASP A 384 -32.90 30.99 0.46
CA ASP A 384 -33.46 32.12 1.20
C ASP A 384 -32.95 33.44 0.60
N SER A 385 -33.80 34.06 -0.22
CA SER A 385 -33.50 35.35 -0.85
C SER A 385 -33.15 36.47 0.15
N ALA A 386 -33.55 36.36 1.42
CA ALA A 386 -33.22 37.34 2.46
C ALA A 386 -31.76 37.25 2.94
N LEU A 387 -31.05 36.17 2.60
CA LEU A 387 -29.63 35.99 2.91
C LEU A 387 -28.71 36.51 1.81
N VAL A 388 -29.18 36.61 0.56
CA VAL A 388 -28.36 37.05 -0.58
C VAL A 388 -27.75 38.42 -0.31
N GLY A 389 -26.42 38.51 -0.44
CA GLY A 389 -25.62 39.71 -0.19
C GLY A 389 -25.21 39.93 1.27
N LYS A 390 -25.74 39.18 2.24
CA LYS A 390 -25.32 39.27 3.65
C LYS A 390 -23.94 38.66 3.86
N THR A 391 -23.21 39.25 4.80
CA THR A 391 -21.93 38.74 5.31
C THR A 391 -22.12 38.17 6.71
N GLY A 392 -21.30 37.18 7.06
CA GLY A 392 -21.39 36.48 8.33
C GLY A 392 -20.52 35.23 8.33
N TYR A 393 -20.68 34.40 9.35
CA TYR A 393 -19.85 33.24 9.60
C TYR A 393 -20.66 31.95 9.51
N ALA A 394 -20.05 30.92 8.93
CA ALA A 394 -20.55 29.55 8.99
C ALA A 394 -19.42 28.61 9.39
N ALA A 395 -19.77 27.57 10.16
CA ALA A 395 -18.84 26.52 10.49
C ALA A 395 -18.58 25.65 9.26
N ILE A 396 -17.31 25.41 8.95
CA ILE A 396 -16.86 24.64 7.79
C ILE A 396 -16.53 23.22 8.22
N LYS A 397 -17.09 22.27 7.47
CA LYS A 397 -16.67 20.86 7.46
C LYS A 397 -16.64 20.43 5.99
N ASP A 398 -15.63 19.66 5.58
CA ASP A 398 -15.44 19.31 4.16
C ASP A 398 -16.64 18.58 3.55
N GLN A 399 -17.36 17.79 4.35
CA GLN A 399 -18.61 17.13 3.92
C GLN A 399 -19.80 18.08 3.71
N TRP A 400 -19.74 19.31 4.24
CA TRP A 400 -20.85 20.28 4.18
C TRP A 400 -20.78 21.21 2.97
N TYR A 401 -19.64 21.31 2.30
CA TYR A 401 -19.41 22.27 1.22
C TYR A 401 -18.58 21.68 0.08
N TRP A 402 -18.82 22.14 -1.14
CA TRP A 402 -17.82 22.10 -2.21
C TRP A 402 -16.99 23.38 -2.11
N GLY A 403 -15.67 23.28 -2.01
CA GLY A 403 -14.80 24.45 -2.14
C GLY A 403 -14.81 24.97 -3.57
N LEU A 404 -15.21 26.22 -3.77
CA LEU A 404 -15.10 26.91 -5.05
C LEU A 404 -13.69 27.50 -5.13
N ARG A 405 -12.97 27.16 -6.20
CA ARG A 405 -11.57 27.55 -6.39
C ARG A 405 -11.42 28.33 -7.69
N GLU A 406 -10.43 29.21 -7.73
CA GLU A 406 -9.97 29.81 -8.99
C GLU A 406 -9.51 28.72 -9.96
N GLU A 407 -9.60 28.99 -11.27
CA GLU A 407 -8.92 28.16 -12.26
C GLU A 407 -7.42 28.12 -11.93
N ARG A 408 -6.81 26.94 -12.08
CA ARG A 408 -5.39 26.75 -11.80
C ARG A 408 -4.56 27.63 -12.73
N GLU A 409 -3.58 28.36 -12.19
CA GLU A 409 -2.52 28.95 -12.99
C GLU A 409 -1.50 27.85 -13.33
N GLY A 410 -1.12 27.72 -14.60
CA GLY A 410 -0.25 26.65 -15.09
C GLY A 410 -0.85 25.82 -16.23
N GLY A 411 -0.01 25.13 -17.00
CA GLY A 411 -0.45 24.23 -18.07
C GLY A 411 -1.23 23.02 -17.55
N THR A 412 -2.02 22.37 -18.40
CA THR A 412 -2.73 21.12 -18.07
C THR A 412 -2.07 19.92 -18.73
N LEU A 413 -1.85 18.85 -17.97
CA LEU A 413 -1.45 17.56 -18.51
C LEU A 413 -2.64 16.88 -19.18
N ASP A 414 -2.38 16.08 -20.22
CA ASP A 414 -3.40 15.25 -20.85
C ASP A 414 -3.67 14.05 -19.94
N ALA A 415 -4.87 14.02 -19.34
CA ALA A 415 -5.27 12.96 -18.43
C ALA A 415 -5.24 11.55 -19.05
N THR A 416 -5.26 11.45 -20.39
CA THR A 416 -5.23 10.17 -21.13
C THR A 416 -3.83 9.73 -21.55
N ALA A 417 -2.83 10.60 -21.43
CA ALA A 417 -1.45 10.30 -21.78
C ALA A 417 -0.71 9.57 -20.64
N THR A 418 0.38 8.91 -21.01
CA THR A 418 1.37 8.36 -20.07
C THR A 418 2.63 9.22 -20.15
N TYR A 419 3.20 9.55 -19.01
CA TYR A 419 4.37 10.38 -18.86
C TYR A 419 5.50 9.60 -18.18
N LYS A 420 6.74 9.97 -18.48
CA LYS A 420 7.93 9.32 -17.92
C LYS A 420 8.50 10.12 -16.77
N LEU A 421 8.85 9.42 -15.69
CA LEU A 421 9.65 9.93 -14.57
C LEU A 421 10.87 9.04 -14.40
N TYR A 422 12.03 9.65 -14.22
CA TYR A 422 13.28 8.95 -13.97
C TYR A 422 13.73 9.20 -12.54
N ALA A 423 14.13 8.13 -11.84
CA ALA A 423 14.69 8.18 -10.51
C ALA A 423 16.14 7.68 -10.52
N LEU A 424 17.08 8.57 -10.20
CA LEU A 424 18.50 8.27 -10.09
C LEU A 424 18.88 8.06 -8.62
N TYR A 425 19.64 6.98 -8.36
CA TYR A 425 20.23 6.68 -7.07
C TYR A 425 21.74 6.56 -7.27
N MET A 426 22.49 7.52 -6.75
CA MET A 426 23.93 7.70 -6.99
C MET A 426 24.71 7.65 -5.66
N HIS A 427 26.02 7.44 -5.76
CA HIS A 427 26.92 7.14 -4.63
C HIS A 427 26.58 5.80 -3.95
N LEU A 428 26.31 4.77 -4.75
CA LEU A 428 25.97 3.43 -4.28
C LEU A 428 27.21 2.63 -3.82
N GLY A 429 26.99 1.63 -2.96
CA GLY A 429 28.04 0.80 -2.37
C GLY A 429 28.82 -0.04 -3.38
N VAL A 430 30.06 -0.41 -3.03
CA VAL A 430 30.86 -1.39 -3.78
C VAL A 430 30.70 -2.73 -3.10
N GLU A 431 30.18 -3.71 -3.83
CA GLU A 431 29.91 -5.06 -3.32
C GLU A 431 30.68 -6.08 -4.17
N ALA A 432 31.09 -7.20 -3.56
CA ALA A 432 31.64 -8.33 -4.31
C ALA A 432 30.56 -8.91 -5.22
N LEU A 433 30.81 -9.05 -6.53
CA LEU A 433 29.83 -9.58 -7.47
C LEU A 433 30.00 -11.08 -7.59
N ASP A 434 29.67 -11.83 -6.55
CA ASP A 434 29.72 -13.30 -6.59
C ASP A 434 28.43 -13.93 -6.04
N ALA A 435 28.19 -15.18 -6.41
CA ALA A 435 26.94 -15.87 -6.07
C ALA A 435 26.78 -16.15 -4.57
N ASP A 436 27.87 -16.06 -3.80
CA ASP A 436 27.91 -16.34 -2.37
C ASP A 436 27.75 -15.05 -1.53
N ASN A 437 27.71 -13.87 -2.15
CA ASN A 437 27.50 -12.59 -1.46
C ASN A 437 26.05 -12.44 -0.97
N GLU A 438 25.87 -12.46 0.35
CA GLU A 438 24.57 -12.28 1.01
C GLU A 438 23.89 -10.95 0.65
N ALA A 439 24.65 -9.88 0.34
CA ALA A 439 24.10 -8.59 -0.09
C ALA A 439 23.37 -8.67 -1.44
N LEU A 440 23.76 -9.62 -2.30
CA LEU A 440 23.14 -9.87 -3.60
C LEU A 440 21.99 -10.88 -3.52
N ALA A 441 21.90 -11.65 -2.45
CA ALA A 441 20.92 -12.72 -2.29
C ALA A 441 19.47 -12.19 -2.39
N GLU A 442 19.23 -10.95 -1.96
CA GLU A 442 17.88 -10.36 -1.93
C GLU A 442 17.52 -9.56 -3.19
N LEU A 443 18.46 -9.34 -4.11
CA LEU A 443 18.24 -8.56 -5.33
C LEU A 443 17.60 -9.41 -6.42
N ALA A 444 16.30 -9.26 -6.63
CA ALA A 444 15.56 -10.06 -7.61
C ALA A 444 15.99 -9.76 -9.06
N TRP A 445 16.32 -8.51 -9.36
CA TRP A 445 16.67 -8.05 -10.71
C TRP A 445 18.02 -8.61 -11.23
N LEU A 446 18.91 -9.10 -10.34
CA LEU A 446 20.16 -9.78 -10.70
C LEU A 446 19.98 -11.24 -11.14
N ARG A 447 18.77 -11.78 -11.07
CA ARG A 447 18.51 -13.20 -11.34
C ARG A 447 18.16 -13.42 -12.81
N ALA A 448 18.61 -14.55 -13.33
CA ALA A 448 18.26 -14.99 -14.68
C ALA A 448 16.79 -15.44 -14.73
N GLU A 449 16.08 -15.09 -15.80
CA GLU A 449 14.77 -15.67 -16.09
C GLU A 449 14.94 -17.15 -16.49
N ALA A 450 14.25 -18.05 -15.80
CA ALA A 450 14.37 -19.49 -16.05
C ALA A 450 13.02 -20.07 -16.46
N GLU A 451 12.93 -20.55 -17.70
CA GLU A 451 11.70 -21.11 -18.27
C GLU A 451 11.40 -22.56 -17.81
N ALA A 452 10.12 -22.92 -17.90
CA ALA A 452 9.67 -24.30 -17.76
C ALA A 452 10.11 -25.15 -18.97
N SER A 453 10.59 -26.37 -18.74
CA SER A 453 11.05 -27.29 -19.78
C SER A 453 9.99 -28.33 -20.14
N SER A 454 9.87 -28.64 -21.43
CA SER A 454 9.03 -29.74 -21.95
C SER A 454 9.81 -31.05 -22.19
N GLU A 455 11.10 -31.08 -21.88
CA GLU A 455 11.98 -32.22 -22.15
C GLU A 455 11.61 -33.48 -21.36
N SER A 456 11.81 -34.65 -21.96
CA SER A 456 11.59 -35.94 -21.31
C SER A 456 12.91 -36.70 -21.08
N LEU A 457 12.91 -37.52 -20.03
CA LEU A 457 13.95 -38.54 -19.80
C LEU A 457 13.60 -39.82 -20.56
N ALA A 458 14.59 -40.45 -21.18
CA ALA A 458 14.42 -41.75 -21.83
C ALA A 458 14.49 -42.92 -20.82
N GLY A 459 15.26 -42.77 -19.74
CA GLY A 459 15.40 -43.73 -18.65
C GLY A 459 15.45 -43.05 -17.27
N ALA A 460 15.41 -43.85 -16.20
CA ALA A 460 15.54 -43.33 -14.84
C ALA A 460 16.98 -42.92 -14.53
N VAL A 461 17.13 -41.85 -13.75
CA VAL A 461 18.42 -41.30 -13.31
C VAL A 461 18.45 -41.28 -11.79
N GLY A 462 19.50 -41.81 -11.17
CA GLY A 462 19.65 -41.83 -9.73
C GLY A 462 20.26 -43.12 -9.18
N LEU A 463 20.04 -43.37 -7.90
CA LEU A 463 20.60 -44.52 -7.18
C LEU A 463 20.16 -45.84 -7.83
N ASP A 464 21.12 -46.75 -8.05
CA ASP A 464 20.89 -48.09 -8.64
C ASP A 464 20.16 -48.10 -10.00
N CYS A 465 20.24 -47.01 -10.78
CA CYS A 465 19.67 -46.89 -12.12
C CYS A 465 20.71 -47.07 -13.24
N ASP A 466 20.24 -47.26 -14.49
CA ASP A 466 21.09 -47.37 -15.68
C ASP A 466 21.88 -46.07 -15.98
N ASN A 467 21.38 -44.92 -15.51
CA ASN A 467 22.06 -43.61 -15.57
C ASN A 467 22.62 -43.27 -16.95
N ALA A 468 21.76 -43.31 -17.98
CA ALA A 468 22.15 -42.95 -19.34
C ALA A 468 22.74 -41.53 -19.37
N PRO A 469 23.96 -41.32 -19.91
CA PRO A 469 24.68 -40.04 -19.75
C PRO A 469 23.89 -38.80 -20.21
N GLU A 470 23.11 -38.92 -21.29
CA GLU A 470 22.31 -37.80 -21.80
C GLU A 470 21.12 -37.44 -20.89
N ASP A 471 20.53 -38.40 -20.19
CA ASP A 471 19.48 -38.14 -19.21
C ASP A 471 20.07 -37.60 -17.89
N VAL A 472 21.26 -38.06 -17.50
CA VAL A 472 22.00 -37.52 -16.36
C VAL A 472 22.37 -36.05 -16.59
N LYS A 473 22.82 -35.68 -17.81
CA LYS A 473 23.10 -34.28 -18.15
C LYS A 473 21.85 -33.40 -18.00
N LYS A 474 20.70 -33.84 -18.53
CA LYS A 474 19.43 -33.10 -18.37
C LYS A 474 19.07 -32.91 -16.89
N VAL A 475 19.24 -33.94 -16.07
CA VAL A 475 18.99 -33.87 -14.62
C VAL A 475 19.95 -32.90 -13.94
N GLN A 476 21.26 -32.99 -14.21
CA GLN A 476 22.27 -32.09 -13.66
C GLN A 476 21.99 -30.62 -14.05
N THR A 477 21.69 -30.34 -15.32
CA THR A 477 21.33 -29.00 -15.80
C THR A 477 20.11 -28.45 -15.08
N ARG A 478 19.03 -29.24 -14.93
CA ARG A 478 17.84 -28.77 -14.22
C ARG A 478 18.07 -28.60 -12.72
N LEU A 479 18.89 -29.45 -12.10
CA LEU A 479 19.27 -29.27 -10.69
C LEU A 479 20.11 -28.01 -10.48
N GLN A 480 21.01 -27.66 -11.41
CA GLN A 480 21.73 -26.37 -11.36
C GLN A 480 20.76 -25.19 -11.42
N LEU A 481 19.78 -25.23 -12.33
CA LEU A 481 18.79 -24.16 -12.48
C LEU A 481 17.91 -23.97 -11.24
N HIS A 482 17.69 -25.03 -10.46
CA HIS A 482 16.98 -24.98 -9.19
C HIS A 482 17.90 -24.71 -7.99
N GLY A 483 19.20 -24.46 -8.22
CA GLY A 483 20.18 -24.18 -7.17
C GLY A 483 20.65 -25.41 -6.37
N GLU A 484 20.27 -26.62 -6.78
CA GLU A 484 20.51 -27.85 -6.02
C GLU A 484 21.81 -28.57 -6.37
N TYR A 485 22.46 -28.21 -7.49
CA TYR A 485 23.69 -28.81 -7.97
C TYR A 485 24.67 -27.72 -8.41
N SER A 486 25.94 -27.82 -7.98
CA SER A 486 27.02 -26.88 -8.31
C SER A 486 28.19 -27.54 -9.05
N GLY A 487 28.10 -28.86 -9.30
CA GLY A 487 29.12 -29.61 -10.04
C GLY A 487 28.97 -29.46 -11.56
N PRO A 488 29.93 -29.97 -12.36
CA PRO A 488 29.85 -29.92 -13.83
C PRO A 488 28.74 -30.82 -14.38
N VAL A 489 28.18 -30.44 -15.54
CA VAL A 489 27.23 -31.26 -16.32
C VAL A 489 28.01 -32.34 -17.09
N SER A 490 28.49 -33.34 -16.36
CA SER A 490 29.35 -34.41 -16.86
C SER A 490 28.58 -35.54 -17.57
N GLY A 491 27.32 -35.75 -17.17
CA GLY A 491 26.57 -36.96 -17.53
C GLY A 491 26.92 -38.18 -16.66
N ASP A 492 27.79 -38.02 -15.67
CA ASP A 492 28.10 -39.06 -14.69
C ASP A 492 27.22 -38.86 -13.44
N CYS A 493 26.44 -39.89 -13.08
CA CYS A 493 25.59 -39.87 -11.89
C CYS A 493 26.43 -40.19 -10.65
N ASP A 494 27.28 -39.25 -10.27
CA ASP A 494 28.22 -39.37 -9.15
C ASP A 494 27.57 -39.05 -7.79
N ALA A 495 28.35 -39.13 -6.71
CA ALA A 495 27.86 -38.86 -5.36
C ALA A 495 27.30 -37.42 -5.20
N ALA A 496 27.85 -36.45 -5.94
CA ALA A 496 27.38 -35.08 -5.91
C ALA A 496 26.02 -34.93 -6.61
N THR A 497 25.83 -35.63 -7.73
CA THR A 497 24.57 -35.71 -8.47
C THR A 497 23.50 -36.41 -7.63
N LEU A 498 23.81 -37.52 -6.99
CA LEU A 498 22.89 -38.24 -6.10
C LEU A 498 22.47 -37.39 -4.90
N ALA A 499 23.42 -36.68 -4.28
CA ALA A 499 23.13 -35.76 -3.19
C ALA A 499 22.25 -34.58 -3.63
N ALA A 500 22.44 -34.06 -4.86
CA ALA A 500 21.58 -33.02 -5.42
C ALA A 500 20.15 -33.52 -5.70
N ILE A 501 20.02 -34.74 -6.26
CA ILE A 501 18.70 -35.38 -6.42
C ILE A 501 18.02 -35.55 -5.06
N GLU A 502 18.77 -35.98 -4.04
CA GLU A 502 18.24 -36.12 -2.68
C GLU A 502 17.75 -34.79 -2.11
N ARG A 503 18.53 -33.72 -2.22
CA ARG A 503 18.13 -32.38 -1.77
C ARG A 503 16.86 -31.90 -2.45
N PHE A 504 16.79 -32.00 -3.78
CA PHE A 504 15.60 -31.61 -4.53
C PHE A 504 14.38 -32.47 -4.18
N GLN A 505 14.56 -33.79 -3.98
CA GLN A 505 13.48 -34.65 -3.53
C GLN A 505 13.05 -34.35 -2.09
N GLN A 506 13.97 -33.93 -1.24
CA GLN A 506 13.66 -33.53 0.14
C GLN A 506 12.72 -32.32 0.13
N LEU A 507 12.94 -31.34 -0.77
CA LEU A 507 11.97 -30.25 -0.99
C LEU A 507 10.56 -30.77 -1.34
N LEU A 508 10.47 -31.82 -2.16
CA LEU A 508 9.19 -32.43 -2.51
C LEU A 508 8.58 -33.25 -1.38
N VAL A 509 9.40 -33.83 -0.49
CA VAL A 509 8.94 -34.48 0.75
C VAL A 509 8.33 -33.44 1.69
N ASP A 510 9.02 -32.32 1.87
CA ASP A 510 8.62 -31.25 2.77
C ASP A 510 7.31 -30.59 2.30
N GLN A 511 7.13 -30.44 0.98
CA GLN A 511 5.87 -30.02 0.34
C GLN A 511 4.74 -31.08 0.36
N GLY A 512 4.97 -32.24 0.97
CA GLY A 512 4.01 -33.34 1.05
C GLY A 512 3.73 -34.06 -0.28
N GLN A 513 4.55 -33.84 -1.30
CA GLN A 513 4.43 -34.49 -2.61
C GLN A 513 5.11 -35.87 -2.64
N PHE A 514 6.11 -36.08 -1.80
CA PHE A 514 6.84 -37.33 -1.60
C PHE A 514 6.75 -37.80 -0.13
N LYS A 515 6.92 -39.10 0.12
CA LYS A 515 6.90 -39.67 1.50
C LYS A 515 8.28 -39.76 2.14
N LYS A 516 9.31 -39.92 1.31
CA LYS A 516 10.73 -40.02 1.67
C LYS A 516 11.54 -39.89 0.38
N THR A 517 12.79 -39.46 0.48
CA THR A 517 13.71 -39.48 -0.66
C THR A 517 14.02 -40.93 -1.06
N ASP A 518 14.21 -41.16 -2.35
CA ASP A 518 14.69 -42.42 -2.91
C ASP A 518 15.89 -42.24 -3.82
N GLN A 519 16.32 -40.99 -4.04
CA GLN A 519 17.43 -40.58 -4.91
C GLN A 519 17.26 -41.05 -6.36
N VAL A 520 16.02 -41.33 -6.79
CA VAL A 520 15.70 -41.80 -8.15
C VAL A 520 14.71 -40.86 -8.83
N ILE A 521 15.07 -40.42 -10.04
CA ILE A 521 14.24 -39.62 -10.93
C ILE A 521 13.70 -40.51 -12.04
N SER A 522 12.43 -40.90 -11.91
CA SER A 522 11.72 -41.63 -12.96
C SER A 522 11.23 -40.70 -14.08
N PRO A 523 11.23 -41.14 -15.35
CA PRO A 523 10.60 -40.42 -16.45
C PRO A 523 9.13 -40.08 -16.16
N GLY A 524 8.76 -38.80 -16.26
CA GLY A 524 7.41 -38.32 -15.93
C GLY A 524 7.01 -38.43 -14.44
N GLY A 525 7.96 -38.81 -13.58
CA GLY A 525 7.81 -38.82 -12.12
C GLY A 525 7.65 -37.41 -11.55
N LYS A 526 7.25 -37.30 -10.27
CA LYS A 526 7.04 -35.98 -9.65
C LYS A 526 8.34 -35.18 -9.54
N THR A 527 9.47 -35.85 -9.29
CA THR A 527 10.79 -35.23 -9.25
C THR A 527 11.15 -34.62 -10.59
N TRP A 528 10.96 -35.35 -11.70
CA TRP A 528 11.18 -34.80 -13.05
C TRP A 528 10.22 -33.66 -13.38
N ARG A 529 8.92 -33.82 -13.09
CA ARG A 529 7.92 -32.75 -13.28
C ARG A 529 8.19 -31.50 -12.44
N GLY A 530 8.78 -31.66 -11.26
CA GLY A 530 9.25 -30.55 -10.42
C GLY A 530 10.41 -29.83 -11.09
N LEU A 531 11.43 -30.56 -11.51
CA LEU A 531 12.59 -30.00 -12.22
C LEU A 531 12.21 -29.32 -13.55
N GLN A 532 11.16 -29.79 -14.22
CA GLN A 532 10.63 -29.17 -15.44
C GLN A 532 9.95 -27.80 -15.20
N LYS A 533 9.58 -27.44 -13.96
CA LYS A 533 9.03 -26.11 -13.67
C LYS A 533 10.12 -25.04 -13.68
N ALA A 534 9.71 -23.81 -13.96
CA ALA A 534 10.54 -22.63 -13.67
C ALA A 534 10.86 -22.59 -12.15
N PRO A 535 12.11 -22.31 -11.76
CA PRO A 535 12.49 -22.13 -10.36
C PRO A 535 11.85 -20.85 -9.78
N ALA A 536 11.56 -20.84 -8.48
CA ALA A 536 10.94 -19.69 -7.79
C ALA A 536 11.91 -18.50 -7.62
N ARG A 537 13.22 -18.79 -7.46
CA ARG A 537 14.32 -17.83 -7.59
C ARG A 537 15.26 -18.41 -8.64
N GLY A 538 15.42 -17.73 -9.77
CA GLY A 538 16.45 -18.10 -10.75
C GLY A 538 17.85 -17.97 -10.16
N PRO A 539 18.86 -18.65 -10.74
CA PRO A 539 20.26 -18.42 -10.38
C PRO A 539 20.63 -16.96 -10.64
N ILE A 540 21.70 -16.49 -9.99
CA ILE A 540 22.26 -15.18 -10.35
C ILE A 540 22.73 -15.22 -11.81
N ASP A 541 22.45 -14.14 -12.53
CA ASP A 541 22.82 -13.99 -13.93
C ASP A 541 24.32 -13.65 -14.04
N ASP A 542 25.16 -14.69 -14.18
CA ASP A 542 26.61 -14.55 -14.28
C ASP A 542 27.04 -13.63 -15.44
N ALA A 543 26.26 -13.59 -16.53
CA ALA A 543 26.55 -12.74 -17.68
C ALA A 543 26.25 -11.26 -17.39
N LEU A 544 25.21 -11.00 -16.58
CA LEU A 544 24.95 -9.67 -16.06
C LEU A 544 26.02 -9.24 -15.04
N LEU A 545 26.41 -10.13 -14.12
CA LEU A 545 27.49 -9.83 -13.18
C LEU A 545 28.79 -9.45 -13.90
N GLU A 546 29.15 -10.19 -14.96
CA GLU A 546 30.36 -9.89 -15.75
C GLU A 546 30.29 -8.53 -16.44
N GLN A 547 29.10 -8.11 -16.91
CA GLN A 547 28.90 -6.76 -17.43
C GLN A 547 29.08 -5.71 -16.35
N LEU A 548 28.51 -5.92 -15.15
CA LEU A 548 28.66 -4.98 -14.03
C LEU A 548 30.11 -4.85 -13.56
N ARG A 549 30.89 -5.94 -13.58
CA ARG A 549 32.33 -5.94 -13.22
C ARG A 549 33.18 -5.03 -14.11
N SER A 550 32.76 -4.74 -15.34
CA SER A 550 33.56 -3.90 -16.25
C SER A 550 33.68 -2.45 -15.78
N GLY A 551 32.73 -1.99 -14.95
CA GLY A 551 32.62 -0.60 -14.53
C GLY A 551 32.00 0.33 -15.59
N ASP A 552 31.61 -0.20 -16.76
CA ASP A 552 30.86 0.53 -17.76
C ASP A 552 29.39 0.70 -17.32
N VAL A 553 28.67 1.61 -17.99
CA VAL A 553 27.21 1.67 -17.85
C VAL A 553 26.57 0.48 -18.55
N VAL A 554 25.82 -0.31 -17.81
CA VAL A 554 25.05 -1.46 -18.33
C VAL A 554 23.61 -1.05 -18.56
N ALA A 555 23.13 -1.18 -19.80
CA ALA A 555 21.73 -1.00 -20.14
C ALA A 555 20.89 -2.22 -19.71
N LEU A 556 19.73 -1.96 -19.10
CA LEU A 556 18.90 -2.97 -18.47
C LEU A 556 17.42 -2.78 -18.88
N ASP A 557 16.63 -3.85 -18.73
CA ASP A 557 15.16 -3.83 -18.84
C ASP A 557 14.61 -4.79 -17.78
N LYS A 558 14.86 -4.45 -16.51
CA LYS A 558 14.48 -5.28 -15.37
C LYS A 558 13.30 -4.64 -14.64
N PRO A 559 12.17 -5.32 -14.46
CA PRO A 559 11.07 -4.77 -13.67
C PRO A 559 11.49 -4.66 -12.21
N VAL A 560 11.10 -3.56 -11.56
CA VAL A 560 11.30 -3.34 -10.12
C VAL A 560 10.00 -2.87 -9.49
N ARG A 561 9.71 -3.35 -8.27
CA ARG A 561 8.53 -2.95 -7.51
C ARG A 561 8.83 -1.78 -6.58
N GLY A 562 7.80 -1.03 -6.22
CA GLY A 562 7.92 -0.03 -5.16
C GLY A 562 8.37 -0.66 -3.85
N GLY A 563 9.42 -0.11 -3.25
CA GLY A 563 10.01 -0.61 -2.01
C GLY A 563 10.90 -1.84 -2.21
N GLU A 564 11.11 -2.31 -3.45
CA GLU A 564 12.10 -3.35 -3.73
C GLU A 564 13.52 -2.80 -3.53
N GLN A 565 14.40 -3.59 -2.91
CA GLN A 565 15.80 -3.21 -2.74
C GLN A 565 16.49 -3.17 -4.11
N LEU A 566 17.09 -2.02 -4.41
CA LEU A 566 17.87 -1.80 -5.62
C LEU A 566 19.34 -2.15 -5.40
N TRP A 567 19.90 -1.66 -4.29
CA TRP A 567 21.30 -1.85 -3.91
C TRP A 567 21.53 -1.43 -2.44
N THR A 568 22.76 -1.08 -2.08
CA THR A 568 23.18 -0.50 -0.80
C THR A 568 23.77 0.90 -0.97
N SER A 569 23.70 1.73 0.07
CA SER A 569 24.31 3.07 0.08
C SER A 569 25.84 2.96 0.10
N GLY A 570 26.50 3.87 -0.60
CA GLY A 570 27.95 3.99 -0.60
C GLY A 570 28.42 5.17 0.23
N GLU A 571 29.55 5.72 -0.17
CA GLU A 571 30.20 6.83 0.52
C GLU A 571 30.42 8.04 -0.39
N TYR A 572 30.31 9.22 0.20
CA TYR A 572 30.59 10.52 -0.40
C TYR A 572 31.48 11.37 0.51
N GLY A 573 32.25 12.30 -0.07
CA GLY A 573 33.09 13.26 0.63
C GLY A 573 34.41 13.50 -0.08
N SER A 574 35.46 13.95 0.61
CA SER A 574 36.81 14.03 0.02
C SER A 574 37.59 12.73 0.26
N ALA A 575 38.75 12.56 -0.37
CA ALA A 575 39.62 11.40 -0.10
C ALA A 575 40.01 11.26 1.39
N ASP A 576 40.11 12.37 2.12
CA ASP A 576 40.48 12.40 3.54
C ASP A 576 39.27 12.35 4.49
N TYR A 577 38.05 12.48 3.96
CA TYR A 577 36.81 12.46 4.73
C TYR A 577 35.66 11.91 3.88
N ARG A 578 35.23 10.68 4.19
CA ARG A 578 34.08 10.00 3.58
C ARG A 578 32.99 9.77 4.63
N THR A 579 31.74 9.88 4.23
CA THR A 579 30.55 9.54 5.04
C THR A 579 29.57 8.75 4.19
N GLY A 580 28.81 7.86 4.83
CA GLY A 580 27.74 7.14 4.16
C GLY A 580 26.64 8.09 3.68
N MET A 581 26.27 7.99 2.41
CA MET A 581 25.32 8.89 1.77
C MET A 581 24.87 8.34 0.41
N ILE A 582 23.68 8.73 -0.04
CA ILE A 582 23.29 8.64 -1.46
C ILE A 582 22.92 10.03 -2.00
N HIS A 583 23.06 10.22 -3.30
CA HIS A 583 22.38 11.29 -4.03
C HIS A 583 21.12 10.70 -4.69
N TRP A 584 19.96 11.29 -4.40
CA TRP A 584 18.67 10.86 -4.95
C TRP A 584 18.02 12.00 -5.73
N GLU A 585 17.65 11.73 -6.98
CA GLU A 585 17.13 12.73 -7.93
C GLU A 585 15.93 12.18 -8.71
N LEU A 586 14.97 13.07 -8.97
CA LEU A 586 13.79 12.80 -9.79
C LEU A 586 13.72 13.81 -10.95
N PHE A 587 13.68 13.31 -12.17
CA PHE A 587 13.63 14.16 -13.37
C PHE A 587 12.75 13.58 -14.49
N SER A 588 12.33 14.44 -15.42
CA SER A 588 11.45 14.05 -16.54
C SER A 588 11.63 14.95 -17.78
N PRO A 589 11.33 14.45 -18.99
CA PRO A 589 11.37 15.26 -20.20
C PRO A 589 10.28 16.34 -20.23
N GLU A 590 9.06 16.02 -19.78
CA GLU A 590 7.96 16.99 -19.63
C GLU A 590 7.84 17.50 -18.19
N ASN A 591 7.24 18.69 -18.01
CA ASN A 591 6.90 19.19 -16.68
C ASN A 591 5.69 18.41 -16.13
N LEU A 592 5.91 17.53 -15.16
CA LEU A 592 4.88 16.71 -14.51
C LEU A 592 4.13 17.47 -13.41
N MET A 593 4.63 18.63 -12.99
CA MET A 593 4.03 19.49 -11.97
C MET A 593 3.81 20.92 -12.50
N PRO A 594 3.03 21.12 -13.58
CA PRO A 594 2.81 22.45 -14.15
C PRO A 594 2.08 23.43 -13.21
N GLY A 595 1.45 22.94 -12.14
CA GLY A 595 0.90 23.78 -11.06
C GLY A 595 1.93 24.23 -10.03
N TRP A 596 3.16 23.71 -10.07
CA TRP A 596 4.29 24.21 -9.28
C TRP A 596 4.94 25.42 -9.96
N THR A 597 5.70 26.20 -9.19
CA THR A 597 6.45 27.32 -9.77
C THR A 597 7.48 26.78 -10.75
N SER A 598 7.39 27.19 -12.02
CA SER A 598 8.28 26.71 -13.07
C SER A 598 9.44 27.69 -13.26
N VAL A 599 10.66 27.15 -13.29
CA VAL A 599 11.89 27.89 -13.60
C VAL A 599 12.63 27.14 -14.69
N GLU A 600 13.16 27.86 -15.68
CA GLU A 600 14.01 27.30 -16.73
C GLU A 600 15.33 28.05 -16.77
N ASP A 601 16.42 27.30 -16.85
CA ASP A 601 17.76 27.80 -17.10
C ASP A 601 17.93 28.12 -18.59
N GLU A 602 18.32 29.35 -18.93
CA GLU A 602 18.35 29.82 -20.32
C GLU A 602 19.70 29.61 -21.01
N ASP A 603 20.81 29.51 -20.29
CA ASP A 603 22.17 29.57 -20.87
C ASP A 603 23.02 28.31 -20.72
N GLU A 604 22.50 27.27 -20.06
CA GLU A 604 23.05 25.90 -19.96
C GLU A 604 24.49 25.85 -19.46
N ASP A 605 24.87 26.80 -18.61
CA ASP A 605 26.25 27.00 -18.16
C ASP A 605 26.57 26.35 -16.80
N PHE A 606 25.60 25.61 -16.25
CA PHE A 606 25.59 24.91 -14.95
C PHE A 606 25.46 25.81 -13.72
N ASN A 607 25.64 27.12 -13.85
CA ASN A 607 25.50 28.03 -12.73
C ASN A 607 24.03 28.27 -12.39
N LEU A 608 23.74 28.39 -11.09
CA LEU A 608 22.44 28.84 -10.65
C LEU A 608 22.45 30.37 -10.53
N ASP A 609 22.24 31.05 -11.65
CA ASP A 609 22.14 32.52 -11.74
C ASP A 609 20.69 33.01 -11.96
N CYS A 610 19.74 32.07 -11.94
CA CYS A 610 18.33 32.35 -12.12
C CYS A 610 17.82 33.30 -11.02
N GLN A 611 17.53 34.54 -11.42
CA GLN A 611 17.09 35.60 -10.51
C GLN A 611 15.82 35.27 -9.73
N GLN A 612 14.95 34.40 -10.25
CA GLN A 612 13.76 33.95 -9.52
C GLN A 612 14.10 33.16 -8.24
N ILE A 613 15.22 32.41 -8.27
CA ILE A 613 15.68 31.60 -7.14
C ILE A 613 16.70 32.40 -6.31
N VAL A 614 17.70 33.02 -6.95
CA VAL A 614 18.76 33.78 -6.27
C VAL A 614 18.17 34.88 -5.38
N SER A 615 17.13 35.59 -5.85
CA SER A 615 16.48 36.66 -5.08
C SER A 615 15.70 36.18 -3.84
N LEU A 616 15.52 34.87 -3.64
CA LEU A 616 14.87 34.33 -2.44
C LEU A 616 15.82 34.26 -1.23
N VAL A 617 17.12 34.14 -1.49
CA VAL A 617 18.16 33.98 -0.49
C VAL A 617 18.60 35.36 0.01
N ASP A 618 18.55 35.56 1.34
CA ASP A 618 19.02 36.81 1.94
C ASP A 618 20.54 36.90 1.80
N GLN A 619 21.03 37.88 1.05
CA GLN A 619 22.46 38.13 0.87
C GLN A 619 22.98 39.12 1.93
N ASP A 620 24.23 38.94 2.39
CA ASP A 620 24.81 39.79 3.43
C ASP A 620 24.96 41.25 2.94
N GLN A 621 24.27 42.19 3.59
CA GLN A 621 24.26 43.62 3.23
C GLN A 621 25.52 44.37 3.71
N SER A 622 26.69 43.76 3.54
CA SER A 622 27.95 44.47 3.75
C SER A 622 28.10 45.57 2.67
N TYR A 623 28.73 46.69 3.06
CA TYR A 623 28.72 47.99 2.36
C TYR A 623 29.24 48.00 0.90
N TRP A 624 29.57 46.84 0.31
CA TRP A 624 30.28 46.71 -0.97
C TRP A 624 29.71 45.77 -2.05
N ALA A 625 28.54 45.13 -1.89
CA ALA A 625 27.59 44.72 -2.97
C ALA A 625 26.79 43.46 -2.58
N SER A 626 25.53 43.39 -3.01
CA SER A 626 24.89 42.12 -3.38
C SER A 626 25.62 41.58 -4.61
N ASP A 627 26.33 40.46 -4.52
CA ASP A 627 26.79 39.74 -5.70
C ASP A 627 25.74 38.71 -6.12
N GLU A 628 25.66 38.41 -7.41
CA GLU A 628 24.75 37.38 -7.95
C GLU A 628 25.22 35.95 -7.56
N ILE A 629 26.17 35.84 -6.63
CA ILE A 629 26.88 34.61 -6.27
C ILE A 629 26.63 34.32 -4.78
N LEU A 630 25.93 33.22 -4.49
CA LEU A 630 25.57 32.86 -3.11
C LEU A 630 26.68 32.07 -2.42
N THR A 631 27.14 32.53 -1.27
CA THR A 631 28.12 31.80 -0.46
C THR A 631 27.52 30.55 0.19
N PHE A 632 28.37 29.58 0.57
CA PHE A 632 27.94 28.38 1.30
C PHE A 632 27.15 28.73 2.58
N ASP A 633 27.60 29.75 3.33
CA ASP A 633 26.95 30.14 4.58
C ASP A 633 25.58 30.81 4.35
N GLU A 634 25.40 31.56 3.25
CA GLU A 634 24.10 32.12 2.87
C GLU A 634 23.11 31.02 2.47
N ILE A 635 23.55 30.07 1.63
CA ILE A 635 22.73 28.93 1.21
C ILE A 635 22.34 28.09 2.44
N ARG A 636 23.31 27.73 3.28
CA ARG A 636 23.07 26.96 4.50
C ARG A 636 22.12 27.70 5.44
N GLY A 637 22.36 29.00 5.69
CA GLY A 637 21.50 29.82 6.54
C GLY A 637 20.06 29.94 6.03
N PHE A 638 19.90 30.01 4.70
CA PHE A 638 18.60 30.04 4.04
C PHE A 638 17.79 28.77 4.28
N TYR A 639 18.36 27.58 4.01
CA TYR A 639 17.65 26.31 4.25
C TYR A 639 17.46 26.02 5.76
N GLU A 640 18.42 26.42 6.61
CA GLU A 640 18.30 26.21 8.06
C GLU A 640 17.22 27.09 8.71
N THR A 641 17.02 28.33 8.28
CA THR A 641 16.23 29.29 9.08
C THR A 641 15.19 30.09 8.32
N HIS A 642 15.32 30.23 6.99
CA HIS A 642 14.51 31.17 6.25
C HIS A 642 13.20 30.54 5.73
N PRO A 643 12.02 31.13 5.99
CA PRO A 643 10.74 30.50 5.67
C PRO A 643 10.50 30.31 4.16
N LYS A 644 11.15 31.11 3.30
CA LYS A 644 11.02 30.96 1.84
C LYS A 644 11.75 29.73 1.29
N ALA A 645 12.66 29.09 2.04
CA ALA A 645 13.29 27.85 1.58
C ALA A 645 12.26 26.74 1.31
N LYS A 646 11.16 26.72 2.07
CA LYS A 646 10.03 25.82 1.85
C LYS A 646 9.34 25.98 0.50
N LEU A 647 9.43 27.17 -0.11
CA LEU A 647 8.85 27.42 -1.43
C LEU A 647 9.56 26.60 -2.51
N LEU A 648 10.89 26.45 -2.42
CA LEU A 648 11.70 25.71 -3.40
C LEU A 648 11.38 24.22 -3.44
N ARG A 649 10.74 23.67 -2.40
CA ARG A 649 10.23 22.28 -2.38
C ARG A 649 9.18 22.03 -3.46
N THR A 650 8.46 23.08 -3.89
CA THR A 650 7.42 23.01 -4.93
C THR A 650 7.80 23.85 -6.15
N TYR A 651 9.08 23.84 -6.53
CA TYR A 651 9.55 24.37 -7.80
C TYR A 651 9.82 23.21 -8.77
N ALA A 652 9.38 23.36 -10.01
CA ALA A 652 9.79 22.51 -11.13
C ALA A 652 10.87 23.26 -11.91
N CYS A 653 12.09 22.75 -11.91
CA CYS A 653 13.25 23.46 -12.46
C CYS A 653 13.76 22.73 -13.72
N LYS A 654 13.83 23.41 -14.86
CA LYS A 654 14.35 22.85 -16.10
C LYS A 654 15.76 23.34 -16.36
N PHE A 655 16.75 22.45 -16.26
CA PHE A 655 18.16 22.78 -16.46
C PHE A 655 18.95 21.56 -16.93
N MET A 656 20.19 21.77 -17.38
CA MET A 656 21.08 20.69 -17.82
C MET A 656 21.43 19.78 -16.63
N SER A 657 21.07 18.50 -16.71
CA SER A 657 21.41 17.53 -15.65
C SER A 657 22.91 17.57 -15.34
N GLU A 658 23.25 17.58 -14.05
CA GLU A 658 24.63 17.67 -13.56
C GLU A 658 25.50 16.48 -14.02
N TRP A 659 24.87 15.39 -14.43
CA TRP A 659 25.51 14.17 -14.95
C TRP A 659 25.80 14.22 -16.46
N ALA A 660 25.47 15.33 -17.13
CA ALA A 660 25.61 15.53 -18.57
C ALA A 660 26.27 16.88 -18.94
N ILE A 661 26.77 17.63 -17.95
CA ILE A 661 27.32 18.97 -18.18
C ILE A 661 28.58 18.94 -19.07
N ASP A 662 28.74 19.98 -19.89
CA ASP A 662 29.97 20.22 -20.63
C ASP A 662 30.96 20.94 -19.71
N LEU A 663 31.96 20.21 -19.21
CA LEU A 663 33.01 20.77 -18.33
C LEU A 663 33.82 21.87 -19.00
N GLY A 664 33.94 21.87 -20.33
CA GLY A 664 34.61 22.92 -21.09
C GLY A 664 33.83 24.25 -21.13
N VAL A 665 32.53 24.19 -20.87
CA VAL A 665 31.65 25.38 -20.73
C VAL A 665 31.51 25.76 -19.26
N ALA A 666 31.25 24.79 -18.37
CA ALA A 666 30.99 25.03 -16.96
C ALA A 666 32.23 25.57 -16.21
N ILE A 667 33.41 24.94 -16.37
CA ILE A 667 34.61 25.31 -15.60
C ILE A 667 35.04 26.76 -15.84
N PRO A 668 35.13 27.29 -17.08
CA PRO A 668 35.49 28.68 -17.29
C PRO A 668 34.53 29.69 -16.68
N LYS A 669 33.23 29.37 -16.58
CA LYS A 669 32.26 30.24 -15.91
C LYS A 669 32.48 30.28 -14.40
N LEU A 670 32.76 29.13 -13.79
CA LEU A 670 33.12 29.02 -12.37
C LEU A 670 34.44 29.75 -12.05
N GLU A 671 35.43 29.74 -12.96
CA GLU A 671 36.67 30.54 -12.81
C GLU A 671 36.37 32.04 -12.74
N GLY A 672 35.40 32.53 -13.52
CA GLY A 672 34.96 33.91 -13.52
C GLY A 672 34.36 34.39 -12.19
N MET A 673 33.86 33.47 -11.37
CA MET A 673 33.26 33.75 -10.06
C MET A 673 34.29 33.92 -8.94
N ASN A 674 35.55 33.52 -9.16
CA ASN A 674 36.68 33.74 -8.25
C ASN A 674 36.50 33.16 -6.81
N MET A 675 35.55 32.24 -6.62
CA MET A 675 35.18 31.70 -5.30
C MET A 675 35.96 30.46 -4.88
N PHE A 676 36.48 29.68 -5.83
CA PHE A 676 37.17 28.42 -5.55
C PHE A 676 38.18 28.03 -6.64
N SER A 677 39.10 27.15 -6.29
CA SER A 677 40.12 26.65 -7.21
C SER A 677 39.51 25.64 -8.20
N THR A 678 39.50 26.01 -9.47
CA THR A 678 39.13 25.12 -10.60
C THR A 678 40.24 24.16 -11.01
N TYR A 679 41.44 24.30 -10.43
CA TYR A 679 42.56 23.41 -10.68
C TYR A 679 42.16 21.94 -10.42
N GLY A 680 42.34 21.09 -11.45
CA GLY A 680 42.00 19.67 -11.41
C GLY A 680 40.50 19.38 -11.24
N LEU A 681 39.60 20.35 -11.46
CA LEU A 681 38.16 20.12 -11.31
C LEU A 681 37.60 19.19 -12.40
N GLU A 682 38.09 19.34 -13.63
CA GLU A 682 37.71 18.48 -14.76
C GLU A 682 37.97 16.99 -14.46
N GLU A 683 39.20 16.67 -14.04
CA GLU A 683 39.62 15.32 -13.66
C GLU A 683 38.79 14.75 -12.48
N ARG A 684 38.33 15.63 -11.58
CA ARG A 684 37.53 15.23 -10.40
C ARG A 684 36.06 15.01 -10.72
N MET A 685 35.50 15.73 -11.70
CA MET A 685 34.07 15.67 -12.07
C MET A 685 33.79 14.67 -13.19
N ALA A 686 34.70 14.52 -14.15
CA ALA A 686 34.51 13.64 -15.32
C ALA A 686 34.01 12.22 -14.97
N PRO A 687 34.49 11.55 -13.89
CA PRO A 687 34.01 10.20 -13.54
C PRO A 687 32.52 10.10 -13.20
N TYR A 688 31.86 11.21 -12.87
CA TYR A 688 30.45 11.26 -12.51
C TYR A 688 29.53 11.52 -13.73
N LEU A 689 30.08 11.93 -14.87
CA LEU A 689 29.30 12.30 -16.06
C LEU A 689 28.90 11.06 -16.87
N TRP A 690 27.91 10.32 -16.38
CA TRP A 690 27.48 9.04 -16.94
C TRP A 690 26.51 9.17 -18.12
N TRP A 691 25.90 10.33 -18.38
CA TRP A 691 24.79 10.45 -19.35
C TRP A 691 25.20 10.05 -20.77
N SER A 692 26.36 10.51 -21.25
CA SER A 692 26.86 10.16 -22.59
C SER A 692 27.22 8.68 -22.72
N GLU A 693 27.70 8.07 -21.64
CA GLU A 693 28.00 6.62 -21.60
C GLU A 693 26.71 5.80 -21.62
N ALA A 694 25.70 6.20 -20.85
CA ALA A 694 24.38 5.58 -20.86
C ALA A 694 23.72 5.68 -22.25
N ALA A 695 23.81 6.85 -22.91
CA ALA A 695 23.33 7.01 -24.28
C ALA A 695 24.09 6.10 -25.28
N ALA A 696 25.41 5.96 -25.13
CA ALA A 696 26.22 5.07 -25.96
C ALA A 696 25.91 3.58 -25.71
N ALA A 697 25.48 3.23 -24.50
CA ALA A 697 25.00 1.90 -24.12
C ALA A 697 23.53 1.65 -24.54
N GLU A 698 22.90 2.58 -25.27
CA GLU A 698 21.50 2.50 -25.73
C GLU A 698 20.47 2.44 -24.58
N VAL A 699 20.78 3.05 -23.42
CA VAL A 699 19.81 3.25 -22.33
C VAL A 699 18.67 4.16 -22.82
N PRO A 700 17.38 3.86 -22.49
CA PRO A 700 16.22 4.65 -22.92
C PRO A 700 16.08 5.98 -22.14
N LEU A 701 17.03 6.89 -22.34
CA LEU A 701 17.07 8.21 -21.72
C LEU A 701 16.10 9.21 -22.38
N PRO A 702 15.78 10.33 -21.71
CA PRO A 702 15.20 11.50 -22.38
C PRO A 702 16.03 11.95 -23.59
N GLU A 703 15.36 12.52 -24.60
CA GLU A 703 16.03 13.01 -25.82
C GLU A 703 17.08 14.09 -25.54
N SER A 704 16.90 14.86 -24.46
CA SER A 704 17.84 15.88 -23.98
C SER A 704 18.12 15.71 -22.49
N ALA A 705 19.36 15.96 -22.09
CA ALA A 705 19.74 16.04 -20.68
C ALA A 705 19.25 17.31 -19.97
N LYS A 706 18.71 18.29 -20.73
CA LYS A 706 17.98 19.44 -20.19
C LYS A 706 16.54 19.04 -19.85
N CYS A 707 16.38 18.45 -18.67
CA CYS A 707 15.13 17.90 -18.16
C CYS A 707 14.50 18.80 -17.09
N TRP A 708 13.24 18.52 -16.76
CA TRP A 708 12.59 19.05 -15.56
C TRP A 708 13.00 18.23 -14.34
N HIS A 709 13.39 18.92 -13.28
CA HIS A 709 13.82 18.35 -12.01
C HIS A 709 12.89 18.82 -10.89
N TYR A 710 12.73 17.97 -9.88
CA TYR A 710 11.80 18.17 -8.78
C TYR A 710 12.49 17.91 -7.45
N ASN A 711 12.07 18.59 -6.38
CA ASN A 711 12.43 18.17 -5.04
C ASN A 711 11.92 16.72 -4.81
N PRO A 712 12.83 15.74 -4.62
CA PRO A 712 12.45 14.33 -4.57
C PRO A 712 11.49 14.02 -3.43
N VAL A 713 11.66 14.67 -2.27
CA VAL A 713 10.81 14.48 -1.09
C VAL A 713 9.39 14.98 -1.38
N ALA A 714 9.27 16.23 -1.86
CA ALA A 714 7.96 16.82 -2.15
C ALA A 714 7.18 16.08 -3.23
N PHE A 715 7.85 15.70 -4.32
CA PHE A 715 7.21 14.97 -5.42
C PHE A 715 6.72 13.59 -4.94
N THR A 716 7.57 12.88 -4.19
CA THR A 716 7.24 11.57 -3.61
C THR A 716 6.07 11.65 -2.65
N THR A 717 6.00 12.68 -1.81
CA THR A 717 4.86 12.90 -0.91
C THR A 717 3.55 13.13 -1.68
N GLU A 718 3.56 13.93 -2.76
CA GLU A 718 2.37 14.11 -3.60
C GLU A 718 1.99 12.85 -4.36
N LEU A 719 2.97 12.11 -4.86
CA LEU A 719 2.73 10.84 -5.54
C LEU A 719 2.09 9.84 -4.57
N ALA A 720 2.62 9.71 -3.34
CA ALA A 720 2.07 8.84 -2.31
C ALA A 720 0.61 9.18 -1.94
N ARG A 721 0.19 10.45 -2.05
CA ARG A 721 -1.20 10.86 -1.81
C ARG A 721 -2.17 10.26 -2.83
N VAL A 722 -1.76 10.15 -4.09
CA VAL A 722 -2.58 9.58 -5.17
C VAL A 722 -2.32 8.08 -5.40
N MET A 723 -1.27 7.56 -4.76
CA MET A 723 -0.81 6.19 -4.84
C MET A 723 -0.48 5.63 -3.43
N PRO A 724 -1.45 5.58 -2.51
CA PRO A 724 -1.19 5.20 -1.12
C PRO A 724 -0.87 3.70 -0.99
N ALA A 725 0.00 3.38 -0.02
CA ALA A 725 0.29 2.00 0.35
C ALA A 725 -1.00 1.28 0.77
N GLY A 726 -1.41 0.28 -0.02
CA GLY A 726 -2.67 -0.45 0.14
C GLY A 726 -3.70 -0.23 -0.97
N ALA A 727 -3.45 0.66 -1.93
CA ALA A 727 -4.25 0.75 -3.15
C ALA A 727 -3.87 -0.37 -4.14
N SER A 728 -4.48 -1.54 -3.95
CA SER A 728 -4.55 -2.58 -4.99
C SER A 728 -5.40 -2.06 -6.16
N THR A 729 -4.79 -1.41 -7.13
CA THR A 729 -5.45 -1.09 -8.40
C THR A 729 -5.37 -2.31 -9.33
N SER A 730 -6.10 -3.38 -9.02
CA SER A 730 -6.55 -4.30 -10.07
C SER A 730 -7.85 -3.73 -10.67
N GLU A 731 -7.77 -2.64 -11.43
CA GLU A 731 -8.95 -2.02 -12.05
C GLU A 731 -9.41 -2.72 -13.35
N GLY A 732 -9.33 -4.06 -13.39
CA GLY A 732 -9.85 -4.87 -14.49
C GLY A 732 -10.86 -5.90 -14.01
N ALA A 733 -11.88 -6.16 -14.82
CA ALA A 733 -12.72 -7.33 -14.60
C ALA A 733 -11.88 -8.62 -14.68
N SER A 734 -12.09 -9.51 -13.71
CA SER A 734 -11.33 -10.76 -13.60
C SER A 734 -12.00 -11.85 -14.44
N THR A 735 -11.20 -12.58 -15.23
CA THR A 735 -11.67 -13.80 -15.90
C THR A 735 -11.39 -15.01 -15.01
N SER A 736 -12.39 -15.86 -14.77
CA SER A 736 -12.22 -17.13 -14.04
C SER A 736 -11.61 -18.21 -14.94
N GLU A 737 -11.08 -19.28 -14.35
CA GLU A 737 -10.57 -20.45 -15.10
C GLU A 737 -11.62 -21.03 -16.08
N ASP A 738 -12.91 -20.99 -15.69
CA ASP A 738 -14.03 -21.42 -16.53
C ASP A 738 -14.49 -20.40 -17.60
N GLY A 739 -13.75 -19.30 -17.77
CA GLY A 739 -14.00 -18.30 -18.82
C GLY A 739 -15.10 -17.29 -18.52
N HIS A 740 -15.59 -17.19 -17.27
CA HIS A 740 -16.54 -16.15 -16.85
C HIS A 740 -15.79 -14.87 -16.50
N VAL A 741 -16.38 -13.71 -16.79
CA VAL A 741 -15.83 -12.41 -16.44
C VAL A 741 -16.63 -11.82 -15.29
N PHE A 742 -15.98 -11.45 -14.19
CA PHE A 742 -16.63 -10.82 -13.02
C PHE A 742 -16.07 -9.43 -12.79
N VAL A 743 -16.92 -8.51 -12.32
CA VAL A 743 -16.42 -7.27 -11.73
C VAL A 743 -15.87 -7.58 -10.33
N VAL A 744 -14.64 -7.14 -10.07
CA VAL A 744 -13.85 -7.47 -8.87
C VAL A 744 -13.21 -6.20 -8.34
N ARG A 745 -13.31 -5.93 -7.05
CA ARG A 745 -12.60 -4.83 -6.39
C ARG A 745 -11.88 -5.37 -5.18
N ASP A 746 -10.61 -5.01 -5.01
CA ASP A 746 -9.76 -5.50 -3.90
C ASP A 746 -9.76 -7.03 -3.79
N GLY A 747 -9.68 -7.73 -4.94
CA GLY A 747 -9.76 -9.19 -5.02
C GLY A 747 -11.13 -9.80 -4.69
N LYS A 748 -12.15 -9.00 -4.40
CA LYS A 748 -13.49 -9.45 -4.01
C LYS A 748 -14.51 -9.18 -5.10
N LYS A 749 -15.35 -10.18 -5.40
CA LYS A 749 -16.53 -10.00 -6.26
C LYS A 749 -17.60 -9.20 -5.50
N VAL A 750 -18.58 -8.67 -6.25
CA VAL A 750 -19.77 -8.01 -5.66
C VAL A 750 -20.44 -8.94 -4.64
N PRO A 751 -20.59 -8.52 -3.37
CA PRO A 751 -21.22 -9.35 -2.35
C PRO A 751 -22.70 -9.56 -2.68
N HIS A 752 -23.27 -10.65 -2.15
CA HIS A 752 -24.70 -10.93 -2.25
C HIS A 752 -25.38 -10.75 -0.90
N TYR A 753 -26.50 -10.02 -0.89
CA TYR A 753 -27.40 -9.94 0.25
C TYR A 753 -28.79 -10.41 -0.16
N SER A 754 -29.44 -11.18 0.72
CA SER A 754 -30.85 -11.57 0.57
C SER A 754 -31.76 -10.62 1.32
N GLN A 755 -32.76 -10.04 0.65
CA GLN A 755 -33.73 -9.15 1.29
C GLN A 755 -34.56 -9.88 2.37
N GLY A 756 -34.67 -11.21 2.25
CA GLY A 756 -35.41 -12.07 3.17
C GLY A 756 -34.59 -12.60 4.35
N ASP A 757 -33.34 -12.15 4.55
CA ASP A 757 -32.49 -12.60 5.65
C ASP A 757 -33.15 -12.36 7.01
N THR A 758 -32.97 -13.29 7.94
CA THR A 758 -33.50 -13.19 9.31
C THR A 758 -33.01 -11.96 10.09
N GLN A 759 -31.84 -11.41 9.77
CA GLN A 759 -31.25 -10.25 10.47
C GLN A 759 -31.99 -8.94 10.19
N TRP A 760 -32.66 -8.81 9.04
CA TRP A 760 -33.31 -7.56 8.62
C TRP A 760 -34.65 -7.74 7.91
N GLY A 761 -34.94 -8.91 7.34
CA GLY A 761 -36.12 -9.17 6.53
C GLY A 761 -37.47 -8.91 7.23
N SER A 762 -37.49 -8.84 8.56
CA SER A 762 -38.68 -8.49 9.36
C SER A 762 -38.84 -6.99 9.62
N ARG A 763 -37.84 -6.16 9.31
CA ARG A 763 -37.91 -4.69 9.43
C ARG A 763 -38.92 -4.15 8.42
N VAL A 764 -39.70 -3.15 8.85
CA VAL A 764 -40.68 -2.44 8.03
C VAL A 764 -39.94 -1.30 7.33
N LEU A 765 -39.96 -1.29 5.99
CA LEU A 765 -39.38 -0.21 5.20
C LEU A 765 -40.44 0.86 4.93
N GLY A 766 -40.10 2.12 5.18
CA GLY A 766 -41.01 3.24 4.97
C GLY A 766 -42.25 3.15 5.87
N ASN A 767 -43.39 2.74 5.31
CA ASN A 767 -44.66 2.79 6.03
C ASN A 767 -45.23 1.43 6.43
N SER A 768 -45.16 0.41 5.57
CA SER A 768 -46.03 -0.77 5.76
C SER A 768 -45.49 -2.13 5.32
N ALA A 769 -44.57 -2.18 4.36
CA ALA A 769 -44.03 -3.44 3.85
C ALA A 769 -42.73 -3.82 4.57
N THR A 770 -42.47 -5.12 4.73
CA THR A 770 -41.18 -5.56 5.27
C THR A 770 -40.11 -5.68 4.19
N LEU A 771 -38.83 -5.64 4.59
CA LEU A 771 -37.70 -5.86 3.68
C LEU A 771 -37.80 -7.19 2.93
N LYS A 772 -38.30 -8.23 3.60
CA LYS A 772 -38.58 -9.51 2.94
C LYS A 772 -39.62 -9.35 1.82
N GLN A 773 -40.62 -8.50 2.00
CA GLN A 773 -41.71 -8.30 1.03
C GLN A 773 -41.32 -7.37 -0.13
N LYS A 774 -40.61 -6.26 0.13
CA LYS A 774 -40.33 -5.22 -0.89
C LYS A 774 -38.90 -4.62 -0.85
N GLY A 775 -37.93 -5.27 -0.22
CA GLY A 775 -36.59 -4.74 0.01
C GLY A 775 -35.58 -4.88 -1.15
N CYS A 776 -35.98 -5.29 -2.35
CA CYS A 776 -35.06 -5.58 -3.45
C CYS A 776 -34.20 -4.37 -3.85
N ALA A 777 -34.77 -3.16 -3.85
CA ALA A 777 -34.06 -1.92 -4.14
C ALA A 777 -32.95 -1.66 -3.11
N ILE A 778 -33.28 -1.57 -1.82
CA ILE A 778 -32.29 -1.27 -0.78
C ILE A 778 -31.21 -2.35 -0.67
N THR A 779 -31.58 -3.61 -0.93
CA THR A 779 -30.65 -4.74 -0.86
C THR A 779 -29.65 -4.68 -2.02
N SER A 780 -30.11 -4.23 -3.19
CA SER A 780 -29.23 -3.98 -4.34
C SER A 780 -28.30 -2.80 -4.11
N VAL A 781 -28.77 -1.73 -3.46
CA VAL A 781 -27.93 -0.60 -3.04
C VAL A 781 -26.84 -1.07 -2.06
N ALA A 782 -27.18 -1.93 -1.09
CA ALA A 782 -26.21 -2.50 -0.17
C ALA A 782 -25.10 -3.28 -0.87
N MET A 783 -25.46 -4.12 -1.86
CA MET A 783 -24.47 -4.88 -2.63
C MET A 783 -23.52 -3.97 -3.41
N ILE A 784 -24.03 -2.88 -4.01
CA ILE A 784 -23.21 -1.91 -4.76
C ILE A 784 -22.31 -1.12 -3.80
N LEU A 785 -22.84 -0.53 -2.73
CA LEU A 785 -22.05 0.24 -1.77
C LEU A 785 -20.95 -0.62 -1.12
N SER A 786 -21.26 -1.88 -0.81
CA SER A 786 -20.28 -2.82 -0.25
C SER A 786 -19.21 -3.22 -1.26
N TYR A 787 -19.55 -3.34 -2.55
CA TYR A 787 -18.56 -3.49 -3.61
C TYR A 787 -17.58 -2.31 -3.65
N TYR A 788 -18.08 -1.09 -3.41
CA TYR A 788 -17.26 0.13 -3.31
C TYR A 788 -16.62 0.33 -1.93
N GLY A 789 -16.50 -0.72 -1.12
CA GLY A 789 -15.75 -0.71 0.14
C GLY A 789 -16.50 -0.17 1.36
N ARG A 790 -17.81 0.12 1.26
CA ARG A 790 -18.59 0.60 2.41
C ARG A 790 -19.07 -0.54 3.29
N ASP A 791 -18.88 -0.42 4.61
CA ASP A 791 -19.43 -1.35 5.59
C ASP A 791 -20.94 -1.10 5.79
N VAL A 792 -21.74 -1.61 4.85
CA VAL A 792 -23.20 -1.48 4.86
C VAL A 792 -23.89 -2.82 4.67
N SER A 793 -25.14 -2.89 5.09
CA SER A 793 -26.03 -4.03 4.94
C SER A 793 -27.43 -3.51 4.62
N PRO A 794 -28.37 -4.35 4.14
CA PRO A 794 -29.76 -3.91 3.97
C PRO A 794 -30.35 -3.34 5.26
N LYS A 795 -29.91 -3.85 6.42
CA LYS A 795 -30.29 -3.32 7.72
C LYS A 795 -29.81 -1.88 7.93
N THR A 796 -28.51 -1.63 7.73
CA THR A 796 -27.93 -0.32 8.03
C THR A 796 -28.36 0.74 7.01
N ILE A 797 -28.66 0.34 5.76
CA ILE A 797 -29.28 1.24 4.78
C ILE A 797 -30.70 1.59 5.19
N ASP A 798 -31.51 0.61 5.61
CA ASP A 798 -32.87 0.87 6.08
C ASP A 798 -32.87 1.81 7.29
N GLU A 799 -32.00 1.57 8.27
CA GLU A 799 -31.82 2.45 9.43
C GLU A 799 -31.37 3.87 9.02
N TYR A 800 -30.45 3.97 8.06
CA TYR A 800 -30.03 5.25 7.52
C TYR A 800 -31.17 5.99 6.80
N LEU A 801 -31.97 5.29 6.01
CA LEU A 801 -33.12 5.86 5.31
C LEU A 801 -34.22 6.31 6.27
N ASP A 802 -34.46 5.56 7.35
CA ASP A 802 -35.38 5.95 8.42
C ASP A 802 -34.94 7.26 9.09
N ASP A 803 -33.63 7.42 9.33
CA ASP A 803 -33.05 8.58 10.03
C ASP A 803 -32.90 9.83 9.14
N HIS A 804 -32.95 9.69 7.81
CA HIS A 804 -32.65 10.78 6.85
C HIS A 804 -33.81 11.05 5.87
N ASP A 805 -35.05 10.76 6.26
CA ASP A 805 -36.25 10.93 5.44
C ASP A 805 -36.11 10.27 4.04
N GLY A 806 -35.42 9.13 3.99
CA GLY A 806 -35.01 8.44 2.76
C GLY A 806 -36.12 7.65 2.06
N TYR A 807 -37.36 7.76 2.52
CA TYR A 807 -38.52 7.05 1.99
C TYR A 807 -39.64 8.01 1.55
N SER A 808 -40.27 7.69 0.42
CA SER A 808 -41.57 8.25 0.01
C SER A 808 -42.60 7.12 -0.07
N GLY A 809 -43.35 6.91 1.02
CA GLY A 809 -44.12 5.69 1.19
C GLY A 809 -43.20 4.50 1.43
N ASP A 810 -43.40 3.37 0.73
CA ASP A 810 -42.47 2.24 0.74
C ASP A 810 -41.36 2.37 -0.35
N SER A 811 -41.20 3.55 -0.99
CA SER A 811 -40.25 3.76 -2.10
C SER A 811 -38.98 4.48 -1.64
N VAL A 812 -37.82 4.02 -2.11
CA VAL A 812 -36.50 4.55 -1.76
C VAL A 812 -36.21 5.88 -2.47
N ILE A 813 -35.70 6.86 -1.73
CA ILE A 813 -35.08 8.06 -2.29
C ILE A 813 -33.59 7.75 -2.57
N TRP A 814 -33.28 7.51 -3.85
CA TRP A 814 -31.99 6.98 -4.29
C TRP A 814 -30.77 7.78 -3.84
N SER A 815 -30.84 9.12 -3.89
CA SER A 815 -29.74 9.99 -3.47
C SER A 815 -29.41 9.85 -1.98
N VAL A 816 -30.42 9.54 -1.15
CA VAL A 816 -30.22 9.28 0.29
C VAL A 816 -29.65 7.87 0.47
N ALA A 817 -30.19 6.87 -0.24
CA ALA A 817 -29.73 5.48 -0.12
C ALA A 817 -28.24 5.32 -0.46
N PHE A 818 -27.76 5.94 -1.55
CA PHE A 818 -26.35 5.90 -1.96
C PHE A 818 -25.42 6.79 -1.11
N ALA A 819 -25.97 7.62 -0.22
CA ALA A 819 -25.19 8.40 0.75
C ALA A 819 -24.83 7.62 2.03
N CYS A 820 -25.37 6.40 2.21
CA CYS A 820 -25.13 5.59 3.41
C CYS A 820 -23.67 5.07 3.47
N GLY A 821 -22.97 5.27 4.60
CA GLY A 821 -21.58 4.86 4.84
C GLY A 821 -20.53 5.88 4.37
N GLU A 822 -19.43 6.04 5.11
CA GLU A 822 -18.33 7.00 4.80
C GLU A 822 -17.56 6.68 3.49
N THR A 823 -16.77 7.65 3.02
CA THR A 823 -16.27 7.93 1.65
C THR A 823 -15.53 6.82 0.89
N PRO A 824 -15.42 6.91 -0.46
CA PRO A 824 -15.83 8.02 -1.36
C PRO A 824 -17.30 7.98 -1.84
N THR A 825 -17.78 9.13 -2.32
CA THR A 825 -19.17 9.39 -2.74
C THR A 825 -19.57 8.62 -4.00
N LEU A 826 -20.66 7.87 -3.96
CA LEU A 826 -21.33 7.31 -5.14
C LEU A 826 -22.56 8.16 -5.45
N GLU A 827 -22.75 8.59 -6.69
CA GLU A 827 -23.99 9.25 -7.11
C GLU A 827 -24.85 8.29 -7.96
N PHE A 828 -26.14 8.29 -7.66
CA PHE A 828 -27.13 7.68 -8.54
C PHE A 828 -27.32 8.58 -9.78
N GLY A 829 -26.81 8.14 -10.92
CA GLY A 829 -26.87 8.91 -12.17
C GLY A 829 -28.30 9.08 -12.67
N THR A 830 -28.58 10.21 -13.31
CA THR A 830 -29.87 10.44 -14.00
C THR A 830 -29.99 9.69 -15.33
N ARG A 831 -28.89 9.09 -15.82
CA ARG A 831 -28.84 8.32 -17.06
C ARG A 831 -29.54 6.98 -16.89
N LYS A 832 -30.75 6.90 -17.43
CA LYS A 832 -31.53 5.65 -17.55
C LYS A 832 -31.39 5.12 -18.96
N VAL A 833 -30.94 3.88 -19.09
CA VAL A 833 -30.94 3.19 -20.38
C VAL A 833 -32.22 2.38 -20.45
N VAL A 834 -33.02 2.62 -21.50
CA VAL A 834 -34.22 1.86 -21.83
C VAL A 834 -34.10 1.39 -23.29
N SER A 835 -34.54 0.17 -23.61
CA SER A 835 -34.50 -0.46 -24.95
C SER A 835 -33.13 -1.00 -25.43
N SER A 836 -32.91 -1.09 -26.76
CA SER A 836 -31.90 -1.91 -27.46
C SER A 836 -30.42 -1.60 -27.20
N GLY A 837 -30.11 -0.73 -26.22
CA GLY A 837 -28.75 -0.36 -25.82
C GLY A 837 -28.16 -1.15 -24.64
N PHE A 838 -28.89 -2.08 -24.02
CA PHE A 838 -28.42 -2.76 -22.80
C PHE A 838 -27.09 -3.48 -22.99
N LYS A 839 -26.94 -4.22 -24.09
CA LYS A 839 -25.74 -5.02 -24.35
C LYS A 839 -24.48 -4.16 -24.35
N ALA A 840 -24.48 -3.06 -25.10
CA ALA A 840 -23.32 -2.18 -25.22
C ALA A 840 -22.94 -1.56 -23.87
N VAL A 841 -23.93 -1.13 -23.08
CA VAL A 841 -23.70 -0.51 -21.78
C VAL A 841 -23.22 -1.53 -20.74
N LEU A 842 -23.74 -2.75 -20.76
CA LEU A 842 -23.29 -3.81 -19.86
C LEU A 842 -21.88 -4.31 -20.22
N ASP A 843 -21.57 -4.44 -21.52
CA ASP A 843 -20.22 -4.74 -21.99
C ASP A 843 -19.23 -3.65 -21.52
N GLU A 844 -19.57 -2.37 -21.72
CA GLU A 844 -18.76 -1.21 -21.30
C GLU A 844 -18.53 -1.21 -19.78
N ARG A 845 -19.59 -1.42 -18.99
CA ARG A 845 -19.49 -1.38 -17.52
C ARG A 845 -18.73 -2.56 -16.96
N ILE A 846 -18.91 -3.76 -17.50
CA ILE A 846 -18.12 -4.91 -17.08
C ILE A 846 -16.65 -4.70 -17.45
N ALA A 847 -16.34 -4.20 -18.65
CA ALA A 847 -14.97 -3.87 -19.02
C ALA A 847 -14.36 -2.80 -18.09
N ALA A 848 -15.15 -1.80 -17.69
CA ALA A 848 -14.77 -0.76 -16.74
C ALA A 848 -14.87 -1.21 -15.26
N ASN A 849 -15.05 -2.51 -15.00
CA ASN A 849 -15.10 -3.10 -13.66
C ASN A 849 -16.15 -2.46 -12.74
N LYS A 850 -17.37 -2.25 -13.26
CA LYS A 850 -18.46 -1.56 -12.57
C LYS A 850 -19.71 -2.44 -12.48
N PRO A 851 -20.22 -2.75 -11.27
CA PRO A 851 -21.52 -3.41 -11.14
C PRO A 851 -22.64 -2.51 -11.67
N THR A 852 -23.72 -3.11 -12.14
CA THR A 852 -24.83 -2.36 -12.75
C THR A 852 -26.15 -2.70 -12.06
N LEU A 853 -26.84 -1.68 -11.55
CA LEU A 853 -28.20 -1.83 -11.03
C LEU A 853 -29.18 -2.00 -12.20
N ALA A 854 -30.02 -3.03 -12.14
CA ALA A 854 -30.94 -3.38 -13.21
C ALA A 854 -32.36 -3.57 -12.69
N ARG A 855 -33.33 -3.10 -13.48
CA ARG A 855 -34.76 -3.35 -13.27
C ARG A 855 -35.20 -4.50 -14.16
N VAL A 856 -35.87 -5.48 -13.57
CA VAL A 856 -36.40 -6.64 -14.28
C VAL A 856 -37.89 -6.82 -14.04
N ASP A 857 -38.57 -7.35 -15.05
CA ASP A 857 -39.96 -7.80 -15.00
C ASP A 857 -39.98 -9.33 -14.92
N TYR A 858 -40.78 -9.88 -14.01
CA TYR A 858 -40.99 -11.32 -13.84
C TYR A 858 -41.81 -11.97 -14.95
N ALA A 859 -42.30 -11.18 -15.92
CA ALA A 859 -43.15 -11.61 -17.02
C ALA A 859 -44.47 -12.27 -16.56
N SER A 860 -44.83 -12.14 -15.28
CA SER A 860 -45.98 -12.80 -14.66
C SER A 860 -47.16 -11.87 -14.36
N ASP A 861 -46.92 -10.56 -14.25
CA ASP A 861 -47.88 -9.59 -13.75
C ASP A 861 -48.30 -8.63 -14.87
N ALA A 862 -49.51 -8.80 -15.42
CA ALA A 862 -49.99 -7.98 -16.53
C ALA A 862 -50.24 -6.52 -16.07
N GLY A 863 -49.44 -5.57 -16.57
CA GLY A 863 -49.68 -4.13 -16.44
C GLY A 863 -48.65 -3.33 -15.64
N GLU A 864 -47.67 -3.98 -15.01
CA GLU A 864 -46.55 -3.31 -14.33
C GLU A 864 -45.36 -3.12 -15.29
N ALA A 865 -44.63 -2.01 -15.15
CA ALA A 865 -43.49 -1.70 -16.02
C ALA A 865 -42.22 -2.49 -15.64
N TYR A 866 -42.05 -2.83 -14.36
CA TYR A 866 -41.02 -3.69 -13.77
C TYR A 866 -41.42 -4.04 -12.34
N ASN A 867 -40.93 -5.16 -11.80
CA ASN A 867 -41.40 -5.67 -10.50
C ASN A 867 -40.23 -5.99 -9.54
N HIS A 868 -38.98 -5.91 -10.01
CA HIS A 868 -37.82 -6.32 -9.24
C HIS A 868 -36.51 -5.59 -9.59
N PHE A 869 -35.59 -5.54 -8.64
CA PHE A 869 -34.23 -5.00 -8.80
C PHE A 869 -33.19 -6.09 -8.59
N VAL A 870 -32.17 -6.12 -9.45
CA VAL A 870 -31.01 -7.03 -9.36
C VAL A 870 -29.73 -6.25 -9.66
N VAL A 871 -28.58 -6.82 -9.31
CA VAL A 871 -27.26 -6.26 -9.66
C VAL A 871 -26.58 -7.17 -10.66
N ILE A 872 -26.20 -6.64 -11.83
CA ILE A 872 -25.40 -7.37 -12.82
C ILE A 872 -23.93 -7.27 -12.39
N VAL A 873 -23.29 -8.43 -12.26
CA VAL A 873 -21.97 -8.60 -11.61
C VAL A 873 -20.91 -9.22 -12.52
N GLY A 874 -21.29 -9.58 -13.75
CA GLY A 874 -20.36 -10.21 -14.69
C GLY A 874 -21.03 -10.74 -15.95
N ARG A 875 -20.22 -11.42 -16.75
CA ARG A 875 -20.59 -12.08 -17.99
C ARG A 875 -20.19 -13.55 -17.93
N HIS A 876 -21.15 -14.43 -18.19
CA HIS A 876 -20.91 -15.86 -18.26
C HIS A 876 -20.17 -16.22 -19.56
N ALA A 877 -19.50 -17.38 -19.58
CA ALA A 877 -18.64 -17.80 -20.69
C ALA A 877 -19.42 -17.96 -22.02
N ASP A 878 -20.70 -18.27 -21.95
CA ASP A 878 -21.61 -18.35 -23.10
C ASP A 878 -22.20 -16.99 -23.53
N GLY A 879 -21.81 -15.90 -22.87
CA GLY A 879 -22.16 -14.54 -23.20
C GLY A 879 -23.38 -13.96 -22.49
N HIS A 880 -24.07 -14.72 -21.63
CA HIS A 880 -25.20 -14.24 -20.82
C HIS A 880 -24.77 -13.42 -19.59
N TRP A 881 -25.67 -12.60 -19.05
CA TRP A 881 -25.34 -11.71 -17.93
C TRP A 881 -25.56 -12.37 -16.58
N ILE A 882 -24.54 -12.33 -15.72
CA ILE A 882 -24.59 -12.88 -14.37
C ILE A 882 -25.19 -11.84 -13.42
N MET A 883 -26.17 -12.24 -12.62
CA MET A 883 -26.84 -11.37 -11.65
C MET A 883 -26.68 -11.85 -10.20
N ASN A 884 -26.53 -10.89 -9.28
CA ASN A 884 -26.87 -11.05 -7.89
C ASN A 884 -28.35 -10.65 -7.67
N ASP A 885 -29.17 -11.62 -7.28
CA ASP A 885 -30.62 -11.49 -7.10
C ASP A 885 -31.00 -11.39 -5.61
N PRO A 886 -31.49 -10.24 -5.12
CA PRO A 886 -31.80 -10.06 -3.71
C PRO A 886 -33.04 -10.81 -3.22
N ALA A 887 -33.88 -11.35 -4.11
CA ALA A 887 -35.14 -12.02 -3.72
C ALA A 887 -34.93 -13.38 -3.02
N THR A 888 -33.74 -13.95 -3.12
CA THR A 888 -33.44 -15.31 -2.63
C THR A 888 -32.00 -15.44 -2.13
N SER A 889 -31.77 -16.29 -1.14
CA SER A 889 -30.42 -16.63 -0.67
C SER A 889 -29.60 -17.42 -1.70
N GLN A 890 -30.25 -18.01 -2.70
CA GLN A 890 -29.58 -18.69 -3.83
C GLN A 890 -29.20 -17.70 -4.95
N GLY A 891 -29.41 -16.41 -4.74
CA GLY A 891 -29.25 -15.37 -5.74
C GLY A 891 -27.81 -14.89 -5.94
N ASN A 892 -26.80 -15.55 -5.37
CA ASN A 892 -25.41 -15.12 -5.48
C ASN A 892 -24.79 -15.62 -6.81
N GLY A 893 -25.04 -14.91 -7.90
CA GLY A 893 -24.45 -15.22 -9.20
C GLY A 893 -22.93 -15.02 -9.24
N ALA A 894 -22.39 -14.10 -8.44
CA ALA A 894 -20.94 -13.91 -8.31
C ALA A 894 -20.22 -15.17 -7.79
N ALA A 895 -20.85 -15.91 -6.87
CA ALA A 895 -20.32 -17.17 -6.34
C ALA A 895 -20.78 -18.39 -7.15
N ASN A 896 -22.00 -18.38 -7.70
CA ASN A 896 -22.61 -19.50 -8.41
C ASN A 896 -23.32 -19.01 -9.69
N PRO A 897 -22.59 -18.90 -10.82
CA PRO A 897 -23.11 -18.37 -12.08
C PRO A 897 -23.93 -19.42 -12.86
N SER A 898 -24.83 -20.13 -12.19
CA SER A 898 -25.74 -21.11 -12.80
C SER A 898 -26.85 -20.45 -13.62
N ASP A 899 -27.54 -21.21 -14.47
CA ASP A 899 -28.65 -20.72 -15.30
C ASP A 899 -29.72 -19.94 -14.50
N ASP A 900 -29.95 -20.28 -13.22
CA ASP A 900 -30.89 -19.57 -12.34
C ASP A 900 -30.42 -18.15 -11.95
N ASN A 901 -29.12 -17.86 -12.07
CA ASN A 901 -28.50 -16.56 -11.82
C ASN A 901 -28.04 -15.86 -13.11
N LEU A 902 -28.50 -16.32 -14.27
CA LEU A 902 -28.31 -15.66 -15.56
C LEU A 902 -29.61 -14.96 -15.98
N ILE A 903 -29.54 -13.67 -16.33
CA ILE A 903 -30.72 -12.85 -16.63
C ILE A 903 -31.59 -13.51 -17.71
N GLU A 904 -30.97 -14.01 -18.77
CA GLU A 904 -31.66 -14.55 -19.94
C GLU A 904 -32.15 -16.00 -19.78
N LYS A 905 -31.68 -16.72 -18.76
CA LYS A 905 -31.98 -18.14 -18.56
C LYS A 905 -32.74 -18.46 -17.28
N THR A 906 -32.78 -17.54 -16.32
CA THR A 906 -33.37 -17.82 -15.02
C THR A 906 -34.81 -18.32 -15.15
N SER A 907 -35.12 -19.42 -14.48
CA SER A 907 -36.46 -20.00 -14.44
C SER A 907 -37.28 -19.50 -13.24
N ARG A 908 -36.66 -18.65 -12.39
CA ARG A 908 -37.32 -18.08 -11.22
C ARG A 908 -38.53 -17.27 -11.66
N LYS A 909 -39.67 -17.51 -10.99
CA LYS A 909 -40.98 -16.95 -11.39
C LYS A 909 -41.36 -17.43 -12.79
N GLN A 910 -41.44 -16.55 -13.79
CA GLN A 910 -41.69 -16.91 -15.20
C GLN A 910 -40.52 -16.48 -16.11
N GLY A 911 -39.34 -16.27 -15.52
CA GLY A 911 -38.17 -15.70 -16.20
C GLY A 911 -38.10 -14.19 -16.08
N TYR A 912 -36.91 -13.64 -16.29
CA TYR A 912 -36.63 -12.22 -16.06
C TYR A 912 -36.44 -11.52 -17.40
N LYS A 913 -37.15 -10.40 -17.59
CA LYS A 913 -36.94 -9.50 -18.72
C LYS A 913 -36.29 -8.21 -18.23
N LEU A 914 -35.14 -7.87 -18.79
CA LEU A 914 -34.46 -6.61 -18.50
C LEU A 914 -35.28 -5.42 -19.04
N VAL A 915 -35.59 -4.46 -18.18
CA VAL A 915 -36.44 -3.30 -18.50
C VAL A 915 -35.64 -2.01 -18.56
N GLN A 916 -34.70 -1.82 -17.63
CA GLN A 916 -33.92 -0.60 -17.50
C GLN A 916 -32.60 -0.86 -16.77
N LEU A 917 -31.55 -0.14 -17.15
CA LEU A 917 -30.30 -0.04 -16.38
C LEU A 917 -30.24 1.31 -15.70
N ASP A 918 -29.95 1.28 -14.40
CA ASP A 918 -29.75 2.46 -13.56
C ASP A 918 -28.24 2.60 -13.30
N ILE A 919 -27.66 3.70 -13.79
CA ILE A 919 -26.22 3.93 -13.77
C ILE A 919 -25.81 4.54 -12.42
N VAL A 920 -24.85 3.90 -11.75
CA VAL A 920 -24.29 4.34 -10.47
C VAL A 920 -22.78 4.31 -10.60
N ASP A 921 -22.15 5.47 -10.42
CA ASP A 921 -20.71 5.65 -10.56
C ASP A 921 -20.15 6.44 -9.38
N PRO A 922 -18.89 6.21 -8.97
CA PRO A 922 -18.17 7.08 -8.06
C PRO A 922 -18.03 8.49 -8.63
N ILE A 923 -18.06 9.48 -7.74
CA ILE A 923 -17.79 10.89 -8.04
C ILE A 923 -16.63 11.38 -7.20
#